data_AF-A0A8S4GPY3-F1
#
_entry.id   AF-A0A8S4GPY3-F1
#
_cell.length_a   1.000
_cell.length_b   1.000
_cell.length_c   1.000
_cell.angle_alpha   90.00
_cell.angle_beta   90.00
_cell.angle_gamma   90.00
#
_symmetry.space_group_name_H-M   'P 1'
#
loop_
_entity.id
_entity.type
_entity.pdbx_description
1 polymer ?
#
loop_
_entity_poly.entity_id
_entity_poly.type
_entity_poly.pdbx_seq_one_letter_code
_entity_poly.pdbx_strand_id
1 'polypeptide(L)'
;MPRDTVPPHKLVPHTDFAVDAFQYAAAAATKHTGASRPGRGIRAWFLSHAHSDHYTGLTERWDAGPIYCSSITADLLQHLLGVPESLLHRLPMDTPTDVMGVEVTLIDANHCPGAAILLFKLPSGARYVHTGDFRFSPRMIEDPHLQRFVGCDVLYLDTTYGASQKHAFGPQEESIEYIASTAAKVLEEGQKANVTVAVAIATYGVGKERILTAVHQATGVPICVDDRRLGVLRLLRLTDVDVDSAFTTDRAATSVHGVRWNVIGETWPFFRPNFQAMEELREDLGVDRLVGFVPSGWVHSARDRVRKKGPLEVHVAPYSEHSSFPELVELLKFIKPGEMVPTVVGGGGGVNGGPKARAREERKLLKLFSPYLHGSMAKAAFISSAFGGGAKQQQEPSGERPVQGNAAPDDETRGDAAEQNGDDAGPGTVPASGEHDANGEHDDDATNQPRSDDGDGSDSDGIVIVSKNNVQPGERKGKRREADGGAPTRDPDCGDSQLSPAKAAAVDEVLAVLGEELQREEVVGLLRASQWRPQDAINKHLDGSKAASPAKADITVPLADYDPEKAVAWGSEDEVPYLHVANTLEVLASTSGRNAGSDALTNMFRSVFALRRSEITDVVYATIGKLAPDYEGGADMGVGGSTVIQAICEATGTQRARISKLYRETGDLGDAAGKLSGGQALLRAPKPLTVAKVMGTLRKIAAAQGSGSQLQKRSAAVGLLRACRGCEMRFLVRTLSSNLRVGAGWRTVLAALGRAALLDEERRNGSAPTSVPKKRLDAAGQLVLDAYQTCPSVNEVVDALLAGPVEDLPARSGARLMAPVQPMLAIPVSPDVEDPAAWAVTKLGLPFLAEHKYDGQRIQVHLSRDGRARVFSRNCEDRTKAFPDVVKALAAASRRDTLIVDAEVVGIDWLPGVSREQWRPDGTGGAARPYRLRAFQELATRPRGSSTTTEPPPATPDIEVCAFCFDLLLEDGESLLPLPLSERRARLAAAIAPTTGVVEVAQGTVISADDAAGAESDSTAPAAAQIMQHMSEAWAAGAEGLVLKALPDKGHPVPAPELPLAPVPSRYEPGKRSQYWIKMKRDYLKELRDSLDVVVIGAWFGTGRKHKWLSPFLLAVRDPDSGDLQSLCRCMSGFSDAFYQEATARLLAKAVEVPPPYYRTGESPAVWFGGELEVWEITGADLSISPVHRAAEGRVAGAAGGVALRFPRFLRVRPDKTADEATDAARVADMYAAQTRRAQ
;
A
#
# COMPACT_ATOMS: atom_id res chain seq x y z
N MET A 1 2.11 0.56 -29.40
CA MET A 1 2.55 1.75 -30.15
C MET A 1 3.69 2.38 -29.37
N PRO A 2 4.80 2.75 -30.01
CA PRO A 2 5.77 3.69 -29.42
C PRO A 2 5.03 4.95 -28.95
N ARG A 3 5.48 5.60 -27.88
CA ARG A 3 4.86 6.83 -27.33
C ARG A 3 4.98 8.06 -28.26
N ASP A 4 5.58 7.87 -29.45
CA ASP A 4 6.01 8.96 -30.35
C ASP A 4 5.13 9.09 -31.62
N THR A 5 3.95 8.48 -31.68
CA THR A 5 3.04 8.59 -32.83
C THR A 5 1.60 8.78 -32.40
N VAL A 6 0.89 9.74 -33.04
CA VAL A 6 -0.55 9.96 -32.84
C VAL A 6 -1.32 8.67 -33.21
N PRO A 7 -2.20 8.15 -32.34
CA PRO A 7 -2.97 6.95 -32.65
C PRO A 7 -3.88 7.14 -33.88
N PRO A 8 -4.02 6.13 -34.77
CA PRO A 8 -4.86 6.26 -35.97
C PRO A 8 -6.31 6.65 -35.69
N HIS A 9 -6.91 6.15 -34.60
CA HIS A 9 -8.30 6.48 -34.21
C HIS A 9 -8.50 7.93 -33.74
N LYS A 10 -7.43 8.72 -33.65
CA LYS A 10 -7.46 10.15 -33.28
C LYS A 10 -7.21 11.06 -34.49
N LEU A 11 -6.97 10.48 -35.67
CA LEU A 11 -6.68 11.20 -36.92
C LEU A 11 -7.89 11.08 -37.86
N VAL A 12 -8.23 12.17 -38.55
CA VAL A 12 -9.22 12.15 -39.62
C VAL A 12 -8.50 11.88 -40.96
N PRO A 13 -8.74 10.74 -41.63
CA PRO A 13 -7.98 10.31 -42.80
C PRO A 13 -8.02 11.34 -43.92
N HIS A 14 -6.92 11.45 -44.67
CA HIS A 14 -6.78 12.39 -45.80
C HIS A 14 -6.94 13.87 -45.45
N THR A 15 -6.92 14.24 -44.17
CA THR A 15 -6.89 15.62 -43.67
C THR A 15 -5.66 15.88 -42.80
N ASP A 16 -5.45 17.13 -42.42
CA ASP A 16 -4.44 17.53 -41.42
C ASP A 16 -5.08 17.66 -40.01
N PHE A 17 -6.17 16.93 -39.74
CA PHE A 17 -6.98 17.10 -38.53
C PHE A 17 -6.77 15.99 -37.51
N ALA A 18 -6.81 16.35 -36.23
CA ALA A 18 -6.85 15.41 -35.14
C ALA A 18 -7.96 15.76 -34.15
N VAL A 19 -8.59 14.72 -33.58
CA VAL A 19 -9.68 14.85 -32.61
C VAL A 19 -9.20 14.30 -31.27
N ASP A 20 -9.36 15.07 -30.18
CA ASP A 20 -9.05 14.67 -28.80
C ASP A 20 -7.63 14.10 -28.62
N ALA A 21 -6.67 14.73 -29.31
CA ALA A 21 -5.31 14.22 -29.49
C ALA A 21 -4.21 15.09 -28.86
N PHE A 22 -4.57 16.07 -28.04
CA PHE A 22 -3.69 17.16 -27.58
C PHE A 22 -2.40 16.68 -26.90
N GLN A 23 -2.45 15.58 -26.14
CA GLN A 23 -1.26 14.97 -25.51
C GLN A 23 -0.20 14.49 -26.51
N TYR A 24 -0.53 14.40 -27.80
CA TYR A 24 0.38 13.94 -28.86
C TYR A 24 0.98 15.09 -29.69
N ALA A 25 0.80 16.36 -29.27
CA ALA A 25 1.33 17.53 -29.97
C ALA A 25 2.83 17.43 -30.32
N ALA A 26 3.67 17.02 -29.36
CA ALA A 26 5.11 16.87 -29.58
C ALA A 26 5.46 15.77 -30.60
N ALA A 27 4.69 14.68 -30.63
CA ALA A 27 4.84 13.60 -31.60
C ALA A 27 4.41 14.03 -33.02
N ALA A 28 3.35 14.85 -33.10
CA ALA A 28 2.85 15.40 -34.36
C ALA A 28 3.84 16.39 -35.02
N ALA A 29 4.73 17.00 -34.24
CA ALA A 29 5.73 17.95 -34.73
C ALA A 29 6.99 17.29 -35.34
N THR A 30 7.29 16.03 -35.02
CA THR A 30 8.63 15.44 -35.26
C THR A 30 8.70 14.26 -36.23
N LYS A 31 7.59 13.60 -36.61
CA LYS A 31 7.61 12.45 -37.55
C LYS A 31 6.34 12.32 -38.39
N HIS A 32 6.48 11.74 -39.59
CA HIS A 32 5.38 11.38 -40.50
C HIS A 32 4.23 10.64 -39.78
N THR A 33 3.09 11.29 -39.68
CA THR A 33 1.80 10.69 -39.34
C THR A 33 1.38 9.79 -40.51
N GLY A 34 1.61 8.48 -40.39
CA GLY A 34 1.40 7.48 -41.45
C GLY A 34 -0.04 7.29 -41.97
N ALA A 35 -0.93 8.26 -41.80
CA ALA A 35 -2.32 8.26 -42.29
C ALA A 35 -2.77 9.62 -42.90
N SER A 36 -1.97 10.69 -42.80
CA SER A 36 -2.20 11.96 -43.52
C SER A 36 -1.16 12.10 -44.64
N ARG A 37 -1.43 12.95 -45.63
CA ARG A 37 -0.57 13.13 -46.82
C ARG A 37 0.90 13.24 -46.41
N PRO A 38 1.84 12.48 -47.02
CA PRO A 38 3.23 12.47 -46.61
C PRO A 38 3.81 13.89 -46.68
N GLY A 39 4.18 14.43 -45.51
CA GLY A 39 4.88 15.72 -45.37
C GLY A 39 4.11 16.89 -44.75
N ARG A 40 2.85 16.72 -44.29
CA ARG A 40 2.13 17.76 -43.52
C ARG A 40 1.77 17.28 -42.10
N GLY A 41 2.21 18.05 -41.08
CA GLY A 41 1.81 17.87 -39.69
C GLY A 41 0.36 18.31 -39.42
N ILE A 42 -0.16 18.04 -38.22
CA ILE A 42 -1.52 18.42 -37.81
C ILE A 42 -1.65 19.95 -37.80
N ARG A 43 -2.69 20.50 -38.41
CA ARG A 43 -2.95 21.95 -38.50
C ARG A 43 -4.26 22.40 -37.87
N ALA A 44 -5.19 21.50 -37.60
CA ALA A 44 -6.43 21.80 -36.88
C ALA A 44 -6.68 20.71 -35.82
N TRP A 45 -6.91 21.15 -34.59
CA TRP A 45 -7.15 20.28 -33.46
C TRP A 45 -8.61 20.42 -33.04
N PHE A 46 -9.35 19.32 -33.02
CA PHE A 46 -10.74 19.30 -32.59
C PHE A 46 -10.83 18.75 -31.17
N LEU A 47 -11.62 19.41 -30.32
CA LEU A 47 -12.02 18.86 -29.02
C LEU A 47 -13.51 18.55 -29.07
N SER A 48 -13.88 17.28 -28.90
CA SER A 48 -15.27 16.85 -28.91
C SER A 48 -16.04 17.35 -27.69
N HIS A 49 -15.41 17.39 -26.52
CA HIS A 49 -16.01 17.87 -25.26
C HIS A 49 -14.96 18.16 -24.17
N ALA A 50 -15.35 18.86 -23.11
CA ALA A 50 -14.46 19.33 -22.05
C ALA A 50 -14.28 18.33 -20.87
N HIS A 51 -13.88 17.08 -21.15
CA HIS A 51 -13.42 16.15 -20.11
C HIS A 51 -11.91 15.96 -20.13
N SER A 52 -11.34 15.71 -18.96
CA SER A 52 -9.89 15.78 -18.74
C SER A 52 -9.09 14.78 -19.56
N ASP A 53 -9.61 13.60 -19.81
CA ASP A 53 -9.03 12.55 -20.64
C ASP A 53 -9.08 12.85 -22.15
N HIS A 54 -9.90 13.82 -22.58
CA HIS A 54 -9.96 14.30 -23.96
C HIS A 54 -9.09 15.53 -24.20
N TYR A 55 -9.05 16.47 -23.25
CA TYR A 55 -8.18 17.66 -23.34
C TYR A 55 -6.79 17.47 -22.74
N THR A 56 -6.44 16.28 -22.22
CA THR A 56 -5.10 16.01 -21.66
C THR A 56 -4.02 16.47 -22.65
N GLY A 57 -3.10 17.32 -22.19
CA GLY A 57 -2.06 17.94 -23.02
C GLY A 57 -2.32 19.42 -23.34
N LEU A 58 -3.57 19.91 -23.21
CA LEU A 58 -3.88 21.33 -23.27
C LEU A 58 -3.45 22.05 -21.99
N THR A 59 -2.86 23.24 -22.15
CA THR A 59 -2.44 24.13 -21.07
C THR A 59 -2.59 25.59 -21.51
N GLU A 60 -2.45 26.54 -20.60
CA GLU A 60 -2.37 27.99 -20.91
C GLU A 60 -1.29 28.35 -21.95
N ARG A 61 -0.28 27.48 -22.14
CA ARG A 61 0.86 27.69 -23.06
C ARG A 61 0.71 26.94 -24.39
N TRP A 62 -0.49 26.46 -24.71
CA TRP A 62 -0.72 25.72 -25.94
C TRP A 62 -0.35 26.56 -27.16
N ASP A 63 0.50 26.02 -28.03
CA ASP A 63 1.01 26.68 -29.24
C ASP A 63 0.98 25.79 -30.50
N ALA A 64 0.51 24.55 -30.37
CA ALA A 64 0.56 23.56 -31.46
C ALA A 64 -0.50 23.75 -32.55
N GLY A 65 -1.38 24.75 -32.41
CA GLY A 65 -2.33 25.15 -33.46
C GLY A 65 -3.73 25.49 -32.95
N PRO A 66 -4.63 25.95 -33.85
CA PRO A 66 -6.00 26.33 -33.51
C PRO A 66 -6.83 25.14 -33.00
N ILE A 67 -7.67 25.41 -32.00
CA ILE A 67 -8.55 24.44 -31.34
C ILE A 67 -9.99 24.72 -31.77
N TYR A 68 -10.60 23.77 -32.47
CA TYR A 68 -11.99 23.83 -32.93
C TYR A 68 -12.89 23.04 -31.99
N CYS A 69 -13.90 23.68 -31.44
CA CYS A 69 -14.86 23.05 -30.53
C CYS A 69 -16.16 23.86 -30.45
N SER A 70 -17.16 23.33 -29.75
CA SER A 70 -18.41 24.07 -29.50
C SER A 70 -18.16 25.30 -28.62
N SER A 71 -19.09 26.25 -28.64
CA SER A 71 -18.97 27.49 -27.84
C SER A 71 -18.86 27.22 -26.33
N ILE A 72 -19.64 26.27 -25.81
CA ILE A 72 -19.60 25.89 -24.39
C ILE A 72 -18.23 25.25 -24.06
N THR A 73 -17.75 24.35 -24.91
CA THR A 73 -16.44 23.71 -24.71
C THR A 73 -15.30 24.72 -24.72
N ALA A 74 -15.34 25.73 -25.59
CA ALA A 74 -14.36 26.83 -25.60
C ALA A 74 -14.39 27.66 -24.31
N ASP A 75 -15.58 28.04 -23.83
CA ASP A 75 -15.75 28.76 -22.56
C ASP A 75 -15.17 27.95 -21.38
N LEU A 76 -15.41 26.65 -21.36
CA LEU A 76 -14.86 25.73 -20.36
C LEU A 76 -13.34 25.61 -20.46
N LEU A 77 -12.75 25.54 -21.65
CA LEU A 77 -11.29 25.49 -21.82
C LEU A 77 -10.61 26.76 -21.32
N GLN A 78 -11.20 27.93 -21.60
CA GLN A 78 -10.69 29.19 -21.10
C GLN A 78 -10.79 29.27 -19.57
N HIS A 79 -11.95 28.92 -19.00
CA HIS A 79 -12.16 28.97 -17.56
C HIS A 79 -11.33 27.94 -16.78
N LEU A 80 -11.22 26.71 -17.28
CA LEU A 80 -10.58 25.60 -16.56
C LEU A 80 -9.07 25.53 -16.78
N LEU A 81 -8.58 25.89 -17.98
CA LEU A 81 -7.19 25.68 -18.39
C LEU A 81 -6.45 26.96 -18.81
N GLY A 82 -7.14 28.11 -18.88
CA GLY A 82 -6.54 29.38 -19.28
C GLY A 82 -6.08 29.40 -20.74
N VAL A 83 -6.70 28.61 -21.62
CA VAL A 83 -6.32 28.56 -23.05
C VAL A 83 -6.55 29.94 -23.68
N PRO A 84 -5.57 30.49 -24.42
CA PRO A 84 -5.70 31.80 -25.07
C PRO A 84 -6.91 31.87 -26.01
N GLU A 85 -7.73 32.93 -25.90
CA GLU A 85 -8.92 33.14 -26.76
C GLU A 85 -8.55 33.14 -28.25
N SER A 86 -7.36 33.65 -28.60
CA SER A 86 -6.86 33.69 -29.98
C SER A 86 -6.68 32.31 -30.62
N LEU A 87 -6.66 31.23 -29.84
CA LEU A 87 -6.51 29.86 -30.32
C LEU A 87 -7.84 29.08 -30.29
N LEU A 88 -8.89 29.64 -29.70
CA LEU A 88 -10.20 29.00 -29.55
C LEU A 88 -11.10 29.37 -30.74
N HIS A 89 -11.32 28.42 -31.63
CA HIS A 89 -12.22 28.54 -32.76
C HIS A 89 -13.56 27.88 -32.44
N ARG A 90 -14.56 28.72 -32.14
CA ARG A 90 -15.91 28.31 -31.77
C ARG A 90 -16.69 27.95 -33.02
N LEU A 91 -17.08 26.68 -33.13
CA LEU A 91 -17.97 26.21 -34.20
C LEU A 91 -19.42 26.23 -33.72
N PRO A 92 -20.36 26.74 -34.52
CA PRO A 92 -21.80 26.66 -34.22
C PRO A 92 -22.31 25.21 -34.31
N MET A 93 -23.26 24.88 -33.43
CA MET A 93 -24.01 23.62 -33.54
C MET A 93 -24.90 23.65 -34.79
N ASP A 94 -25.14 22.48 -35.38
CA ASP A 94 -26.08 22.24 -36.49
C ASP A 94 -25.86 23.14 -37.71
N THR A 95 -24.62 23.60 -37.91
CA THR A 95 -24.26 24.54 -38.96
C THR A 95 -23.00 24.06 -39.70
N PRO A 96 -23.11 23.69 -40.99
CA PRO A 96 -21.95 23.31 -41.79
C PRO A 96 -20.96 24.47 -41.90
N THR A 97 -19.74 24.26 -41.43
CA THR A 97 -18.67 25.27 -41.40
C THR A 97 -17.47 24.75 -42.19
N ASP A 98 -16.93 25.57 -43.10
CA ASP A 98 -15.68 25.21 -43.78
C ASP A 98 -14.51 25.39 -42.81
N VAL A 99 -13.81 24.29 -42.54
CA VAL A 99 -12.51 24.30 -41.87
C VAL A 99 -11.49 23.80 -42.87
N MET A 100 -10.64 24.70 -43.36
CA MET A 100 -9.52 24.35 -44.24
C MET A 100 -9.92 23.51 -45.49
N GLY A 101 -11.09 23.80 -46.07
CA GLY A 101 -11.62 23.08 -47.23
C GLY A 101 -12.35 21.78 -46.91
N VAL A 102 -12.63 21.48 -45.63
CA VAL A 102 -13.46 20.36 -45.18
C VAL A 102 -14.72 20.93 -44.53
N GLU A 103 -15.90 20.47 -44.98
CA GLU A 103 -17.18 20.85 -44.38
C GLU A 103 -17.32 20.10 -43.04
N VAL A 104 -17.29 20.83 -41.92
CA VAL A 104 -17.43 20.30 -40.56
C VAL A 104 -18.75 20.75 -39.95
N THR A 105 -19.53 19.82 -39.41
CA THR A 105 -20.77 20.12 -38.66
C THR A 105 -20.70 19.50 -37.27
N LEU A 106 -21.06 20.27 -36.24
CA LEU A 106 -21.21 19.79 -34.87
C LEU A 106 -22.68 19.43 -34.60
N ILE A 107 -22.94 18.24 -34.08
CA ILE A 107 -24.27 17.82 -33.60
C ILE A 107 -24.18 17.48 -32.12
N ASP A 108 -25.23 17.74 -31.34
CA ASP A 108 -25.24 17.40 -29.91
C ASP A 108 -24.99 15.90 -29.69
N ALA A 109 -23.96 15.58 -28.88
CA ALA A 109 -23.60 14.20 -28.54
C ALA A 109 -24.46 13.60 -27.41
N ASN A 110 -25.34 14.38 -26.79
CA ASN A 110 -26.20 13.99 -25.68
C ASN A 110 -25.42 13.38 -24.47
N HIS A 111 -24.15 13.77 -24.32
CA HIS A 111 -23.25 13.28 -23.27
C HIS A 111 -23.09 14.26 -22.10
N CYS A 112 -22.67 15.50 -22.41
CA CYS A 112 -22.65 16.61 -21.47
C CYS A 112 -22.83 17.93 -22.24
N PRO A 113 -23.20 19.04 -21.58
CA PRO A 113 -23.40 20.31 -22.28
C PRO A 113 -22.14 20.74 -23.06
N GLY A 114 -22.31 21.01 -24.35
CA GLY A 114 -21.22 21.36 -25.26
C GLY A 114 -20.51 20.18 -25.92
N ALA A 115 -20.84 18.93 -25.57
CA ALA A 115 -20.31 17.75 -26.25
C ALA A 115 -20.88 17.62 -27.67
N ALA A 116 -20.02 17.32 -28.64
CA ALA A 116 -20.41 17.26 -30.05
C ALA A 116 -19.95 15.99 -30.76
N ILE A 117 -20.86 15.41 -31.54
CA ILE A 117 -20.55 14.51 -32.66
C ILE A 117 -20.01 15.39 -33.80
N LEU A 118 -18.83 15.03 -34.31
CA LEU A 118 -18.14 15.76 -35.37
C LEU A 118 -18.41 15.08 -36.71
N LEU A 119 -19.02 15.79 -37.64
CA LEU A 119 -19.28 15.32 -38.99
C LEU A 119 -18.30 15.98 -39.97
N PHE A 120 -17.50 15.19 -40.69
CA PHE A 120 -16.53 15.68 -41.67
C PHE A 120 -16.91 15.24 -43.07
N LYS A 121 -17.16 16.19 -43.97
CA LYS A 121 -17.36 15.93 -45.40
C LYS A 121 -16.22 16.55 -46.21
N LEU A 122 -15.41 15.69 -46.81
CA LEU A 122 -14.25 16.08 -47.60
C LEU A 122 -14.66 16.51 -49.02
N PRO A 123 -13.83 17.31 -49.71
CA PRO A 123 -14.04 17.67 -51.13
C PRO A 123 -14.12 16.47 -52.07
N SER A 124 -13.51 15.34 -51.70
CA SER A 124 -13.60 14.08 -52.44
C SER A 124 -14.98 13.42 -52.40
N GLY A 125 -15.87 13.90 -51.52
CA GLY A 125 -17.17 13.28 -51.22
C GLY A 125 -17.11 12.28 -50.06
N ALA A 126 -15.92 11.99 -49.50
CA ALA A 126 -15.79 11.11 -48.34
C ALA A 126 -16.42 11.73 -47.08
N ARG A 127 -17.11 10.91 -46.29
CA ARG A 127 -17.90 11.28 -45.11
C ARG A 127 -17.40 10.52 -43.89
N TYR A 128 -16.93 11.23 -42.87
CA TYR A 128 -16.50 10.66 -41.59
C TYR A 128 -17.35 11.17 -40.44
N VAL A 129 -17.71 10.27 -39.53
CA VAL A 129 -18.46 10.59 -38.31
C VAL A 129 -17.59 10.24 -37.12
N HIS A 130 -17.34 11.22 -36.24
CA HIS A 130 -16.62 10.97 -35.00
C HIS A 130 -17.52 11.30 -33.82
N THR A 131 -17.95 10.29 -33.07
CA THR A 131 -18.95 10.49 -32.01
C THR A 131 -18.40 11.24 -30.79
N GLY A 132 -17.08 11.20 -30.58
CA GLY A 132 -16.53 11.55 -29.26
C GLY A 132 -17.10 10.60 -28.22
N ASP A 133 -17.30 11.08 -27.00
CA ASP A 133 -18.14 10.40 -26.01
C ASP A 133 -19.59 10.84 -26.21
N PHE A 134 -20.50 9.88 -26.31
CA PHE A 134 -21.90 10.17 -26.70
C PHE A 134 -22.90 9.18 -26.08
N ARG A 135 -24.13 9.65 -25.89
CA ARG A 135 -25.28 8.80 -25.56
C ARG A 135 -26.31 8.86 -26.67
N PHE A 136 -26.52 7.75 -27.37
CA PHE A 136 -27.53 7.68 -28.41
C PHE A 136 -28.91 8.06 -27.85
N SER A 137 -29.63 8.85 -28.63
CA SER A 137 -31.04 9.19 -28.40
C SER A 137 -31.81 8.98 -29.70
N PRO A 138 -33.04 8.46 -29.68
CA PRO A 138 -33.87 8.30 -30.88
C PRO A 138 -34.02 9.60 -31.69
N ARG A 139 -33.98 10.77 -31.04
CA ARG A 139 -34.04 12.08 -31.72
C ARG A 139 -32.88 12.30 -32.69
N MET A 140 -31.73 11.65 -32.49
CA MET A 140 -30.60 11.75 -33.41
C MET A 140 -30.91 11.15 -34.79
N ILE A 141 -31.85 10.21 -34.88
CA ILE A 141 -32.31 9.66 -36.17
C ILE A 141 -33.02 10.74 -37.00
N GLU A 142 -33.70 11.67 -36.33
CA GLU A 142 -34.47 12.76 -36.95
C GLU A 142 -33.58 13.94 -37.34
N ASP A 143 -32.31 13.96 -36.91
CA ASP A 143 -31.38 15.05 -37.20
C ASP A 143 -31.04 15.11 -38.71
N PRO A 144 -31.35 16.22 -39.41
CA PRO A 144 -31.17 16.33 -40.85
C PRO A 144 -29.69 16.35 -41.27
N HIS A 145 -28.78 16.78 -40.39
CA HIS A 145 -27.34 16.79 -40.65
C HIS A 145 -26.77 15.38 -40.50
N LEU A 146 -27.15 14.63 -39.47
CA LEU A 146 -26.72 13.25 -39.28
C LEU A 146 -27.29 12.31 -40.35
N GLN A 147 -28.53 12.52 -40.80
CA GLN A 147 -29.13 11.77 -41.91
C GLN A 147 -28.30 11.84 -43.20
N ARG A 148 -27.64 12.98 -43.47
CA ARG A 148 -26.74 13.14 -44.63
C ARG A 148 -25.48 12.28 -44.54
N PHE A 149 -25.19 11.71 -43.38
CA PHE A 149 -24.05 10.83 -43.12
C PHE A 149 -24.45 9.35 -42.99
N VAL A 150 -25.72 8.98 -43.28
CA VAL A 150 -26.09 7.57 -43.47
C VAL A 150 -25.27 6.99 -44.64
N GLY A 151 -24.64 5.85 -44.38
CA GLY A 151 -23.65 5.22 -45.24
C GLY A 151 -22.29 5.91 -45.23
N CYS A 152 -21.89 6.57 -44.14
CA CYS A 152 -20.56 7.20 -44.03
C CYS A 152 -19.43 6.20 -44.25
N ASP A 153 -18.29 6.68 -44.74
CA ASP A 153 -17.13 5.85 -45.04
C ASP A 153 -16.51 5.30 -43.74
N VAL A 154 -16.33 6.14 -42.72
CA VAL A 154 -15.75 5.74 -41.42
C VAL A 154 -16.54 6.35 -40.27
N LEU A 155 -16.91 5.51 -39.30
CA LEU A 155 -17.50 5.89 -38.02
C LEU A 155 -16.52 5.61 -36.87
N TYR A 156 -16.05 6.67 -36.20
CA TYR A 156 -15.33 6.56 -34.94
C TYR A 156 -16.34 6.52 -33.80
N LEU A 157 -16.50 5.35 -33.19
CA LEU A 157 -17.58 5.05 -32.26
C LEU A 157 -17.09 4.92 -30.82
N ASP A 158 -17.75 5.63 -29.89
CA ASP A 158 -17.64 5.37 -28.44
C ASP A 158 -18.08 3.95 -28.13
N THR A 159 -17.14 3.15 -27.63
CA THR A 159 -17.37 1.74 -27.28
C THR A 159 -17.21 1.48 -25.78
N THR A 160 -17.38 2.51 -24.93
CA THR A 160 -17.25 2.42 -23.46
C THR A 160 -18.02 1.24 -22.86
N TYR A 161 -19.28 1.05 -23.26
CA TYR A 161 -20.10 -0.12 -22.89
C TYR A 161 -20.30 -1.14 -24.04
N GLY A 162 -19.54 -1.01 -25.14
CA GLY A 162 -19.68 -1.85 -26.33
C GLY A 162 -19.07 -3.26 -26.22
N ALA A 163 -18.28 -3.54 -25.17
CA ALA A 163 -17.51 -4.79 -25.06
C ALA A 163 -18.34 -6.04 -24.70
N SER A 164 -19.59 -5.89 -24.28
CA SER A 164 -20.46 -7.00 -23.91
C SER A 164 -21.93 -6.66 -24.14
N GLN A 165 -22.69 -7.63 -24.64
CA GLN A 165 -24.16 -7.57 -24.73
C GLN A 165 -24.82 -7.41 -23.35
N LYS A 166 -24.11 -7.72 -22.26
CA LYS A 166 -24.61 -7.60 -20.89
C LYS A 166 -24.71 -6.16 -20.39
N HIS A 167 -24.04 -5.20 -21.04
CA HIS A 167 -24.13 -3.78 -20.69
C HIS A 167 -25.42 -3.15 -21.25
N ALA A 168 -26.55 -3.70 -20.85
CA ALA A 168 -27.88 -3.19 -21.13
C ALA A 168 -28.42 -2.54 -19.86
N PHE A 169 -28.48 -1.22 -19.86
CA PHE A 169 -29.12 -0.41 -18.82
C PHE A 169 -30.16 0.50 -19.47
N GLY A 170 -31.16 0.91 -18.68
CA GLY A 170 -32.31 1.67 -19.17
C GLY A 170 -31.98 3.09 -19.64
N PRO A 171 -33.01 3.82 -20.10
CA PRO A 171 -32.92 5.22 -20.48
C PRO A 171 -32.38 6.10 -19.35
N GLN A 172 -31.78 7.24 -19.70
CA GLN A 172 -31.28 8.22 -18.73
C GLN A 172 -32.42 8.74 -17.83
N GLU A 173 -33.60 8.93 -18.42
CA GLU A 173 -34.79 9.49 -17.81
C GLU A 173 -35.28 8.66 -16.62
N GLU A 174 -35.27 7.33 -16.73
CA GLU A 174 -35.72 6.42 -15.64
C GLU A 174 -34.86 6.60 -14.38
N SER A 175 -33.54 6.72 -14.57
CA SER A 175 -32.63 6.91 -13.44
C SER A 175 -32.69 8.34 -12.88
N ILE A 176 -32.90 9.35 -13.73
CA ILE A 176 -33.09 10.73 -13.31
C ILE A 176 -34.36 10.84 -12.47
N GLU A 177 -35.48 10.31 -12.97
CA GLU A 177 -36.77 10.31 -12.28
C GLU A 177 -36.70 9.55 -10.95
N TYR A 178 -36.04 8.39 -10.92
CA TYR A 178 -35.82 7.64 -9.69
C TYR A 178 -35.07 8.46 -8.64
N ILE A 179 -33.96 9.11 -9.01
CA ILE A 179 -33.16 9.91 -8.08
C ILE A 179 -33.96 11.13 -7.59
N ALA A 180 -34.59 11.86 -8.51
CA ALA A 180 -35.34 13.07 -8.20
C ALA A 180 -36.56 12.80 -7.30
N SER A 181 -37.38 11.81 -7.65
CA SER A 181 -38.56 11.43 -6.86
C SER A 181 -38.18 10.87 -5.48
N THR A 182 -37.10 10.09 -5.39
CA THR A 182 -36.62 9.54 -4.12
C THR A 182 -36.06 10.65 -3.23
N ALA A 183 -35.29 11.59 -3.78
CA ALA A 183 -34.78 12.74 -3.04
C ALA A 183 -35.91 13.60 -2.46
N ALA A 184 -36.92 13.94 -3.27
CA ALA A 184 -38.09 14.69 -2.82
C ALA A 184 -38.85 13.96 -1.71
N LYS A 185 -39.11 12.66 -1.90
CA LYS A 185 -39.79 11.82 -0.90
C LYS A 185 -39.02 11.75 0.42
N VAL A 186 -37.70 11.58 0.38
CA VAL A 186 -36.86 11.49 1.58
C VAL A 186 -36.90 12.80 2.39
N LEU A 187 -36.87 13.95 1.72
CA LEU A 187 -36.98 15.25 2.38
C LEU A 187 -38.38 15.46 2.98
N GLU A 188 -39.43 15.08 2.25
CA GLU A 188 -40.83 15.16 2.75
C GLU A 188 -41.06 14.24 3.96
N GLU A 189 -40.52 13.02 3.94
CA GLU A 189 -40.58 12.09 5.08
C GLU A 189 -39.85 12.64 6.30
N GLY A 190 -38.68 13.26 6.11
CA GLY A 190 -37.93 13.94 7.18
C GLY A 190 -38.76 15.04 7.85
N GLN A 191 -39.39 15.89 7.04
CA GLN A 191 -40.28 16.95 7.52
C GLN A 191 -41.47 16.38 8.33
N LYS A 192 -42.15 15.34 7.81
CA LYS A 192 -43.28 14.69 8.51
C LYS A 192 -42.87 14.02 9.83
N ALA A 193 -41.65 13.47 9.87
CA ALA A 193 -41.11 12.81 11.05
C ALA A 193 -40.44 13.77 12.05
N ASN A 194 -40.34 15.07 11.72
CA ASN A 194 -39.59 16.06 12.47
C ASN A 194 -38.11 15.65 12.70
N VAL A 195 -37.48 15.13 11.64
CA VAL A 195 -36.08 14.67 11.59
C VAL A 195 -35.34 15.48 10.53
N THR A 196 -34.15 15.98 10.84
CA THR A 196 -33.34 16.74 9.88
C THR A 196 -32.67 15.78 8.88
N VAL A 197 -32.88 15.99 7.58
CA VAL A 197 -32.39 15.10 6.52
C VAL A 197 -31.64 15.89 5.45
N ALA A 198 -30.48 15.38 5.03
CA ALA A 198 -29.79 15.86 3.85
C ALA A 198 -29.69 14.78 2.76
N VAL A 199 -29.59 15.26 1.51
CA VAL A 199 -29.40 14.45 0.31
C VAL A 199 -28.06 14.80 -0.34
N ALA A 200 -27.23 13.80 -0.63
CA ALA A 200 -25.96 13.97 -1.32
C ALA A 200 -25.99 13.27 -2.69
N ILE A 201 -25.54 13.94 -3.75
CA ILE A 201 -25.54 13.39 -5.12
C ILE A 201 -24.10 13.34 -5.63
N ALA A 202 -23.62 12.15 -5.96
CA ALA A 202 -22.27 11.97 -6.50
C ALA A 202 -22.19 12.49 -7.94
N THR A 203 -21.34 13.49 -8.15
CA THR A 203 -21.07 14.09 -9.46
C THR A 203 -19.56 14.27 -9.70
N TYR A 204 -19.19 14.58 -10.95
CA TYR A 204 -17.82 14.92 -11.36
C TYR A 204 -17.77 16.34 -11.93
N GLY A 205 -16.69 16.74 -12.63
CA GLY A 205 -16.43 18.13 -13.00
C GLY A 205 -17.42 18.75 -13.99
N VAL A 206 -17.85 18.01 -15.01
CA VAL A 206 -18.88 18.35 -16.02
C VAL A 206 -19.60 17.06 -16.39
N GLY A 207 -20.93 17.03 -16.42
CA GLY A 207 -21.76 15.84 -16.56
C GLY A 207 -22.59 15.59 -15.31
N LYS A 208 -23.75 14.92 -15.46
CA LYS A 208 -24.80 14.72 -14.45
C LYS A 208 -25.63 15.96 -14.11
N GLU A 209 -25.48 17.08 -14.82
CA GLU A 209 -26.26 18.29 -14.52
C GLU A 209 -27.76 18.04 -14.62
N ARG A 210 -28.21 17.19 -15.57
CA ARG A 210 -29.61 16.78 -15.69
C ARG A 210 -30.18 16.12 -14.43
N ILE A 211 -29.35 15.41 -13.67
CA ILE A 211 -29.76 14.85 -12.37
C ILE A 211 -29.92 15.96 -11.35
N LEU A 212 -28.96 16.89 -11.31
CA LEU A 212 -29.00 18.02 -10.38
C LEU A 212 -30.21 18.93 -10.67
N THR A 213 -30.45 19.30 -11.93
CA THR A 213 -31.58 20.15 -12.29
C THR A 213 -32.92 19.46 -12.02
N ALA A 214 -33.06 18.17 -12.32
CA ALA A 214 -34.26 17.40 -11.99
C ALA A 214 -34.50 17.29 -10.48
N VAL A 215 -33.45 17.09 -9.67
CA VAL A 215 -33.59 17.08 -8.20
C VAL A 215 -34.01 18.45 -7.69
N HIS A 216 -33.41 19.53 -8.20
CA HIS A 216 -33.82 20.89 -7.83
C HIS A 216 -35.30 21.13 -8.16
N GLN A 217 -35.74 20.79 -9.38
CA GLN A 217 -37.13 20.93 -9.80
C GLN A 217 -38.10 20.08 -8.98
N ALA A 218 -37.72 18.86 -8.60
CA ALA A 218 -38.56 17.97 -7.81
C ALA A 218 -38.65 18.36 -6.33
N THR A 219 -37.58 18.94 -5.77
CA THR A 219 -37.50 19.29 -4.35
C THR A 219 -37.88 20.75 -4.06
N GLY A 220 -37.71 21.65 -5.04
CA GLY A 220 -37.83 23.10 -4.87
C GLY A 220 -36.69 23.72 -4.05
N VAL A 221 -35.62 22.95 -3.76
CA VAL A 221 -34.52 23.37 -2.89
C VAL A 221 -33.26 23.61 -3.72
N PRO A 222 -32.50 24.71 -3.50
CA PRO A 222 -31.23 24.95 -4.21
C PRO A 222 -30.19 23.88 -3.87
N ILE A 223 -29.26 23.57 -4.76
CA ILE A 223 -28.24 22.53 -4.54
C ILE A 223 -26.91 23.16 -4.18
N CYS A 224 -26.32 22.74 -3.06
CA CYS A 224 -25.00 23.18 -2.65
C CYS A 224 -23.91 22.51 -3.50
N VAL A 225 -23.03 23.30 -4.08
CA VAL A 225 -21.83 22.86 -4.81
C VAL A 225 -20.62 23.74 -4.42
N ASP A 226 -19.40 23.34 -4.78
CA ASP A 226 -18.22 24.19 -4.54
C ASP A 226 -18.13 25.35 -5.56
N ASP A 227 -17.36 26.40 -5.21
CA ASP A 227 -17.22 27.61 -6.03
C ASP A 227 -16.77 27.31 -7.46
N ARG A 228 -15.90 26.32 -7.61
CA ARG A 228 -15.38 25.90 -8.91
C ARG A 228 -16.49 25.28 -9.75
N ARG A 229 -17.32 24.40 -9.18
CA ARG A 229 -18.46 23.77 -9.86
C ARG A 229 -19.53 24.82 -10.17
N LEU A 230 -19.79 25.78 -9.28
CA LEU A 230 -20.73 26.87 -9.58
C LEU A 230 -20.24 27.72 -10.77
N GLY A 231 -18.94 28.04 -10.83
CA GLY A 231 -18.33 28.72 -11.98
C GLY A 231 -18.54 27.95 -13.29
N VAL A 232 -18.36 26.63 -13.27
CA VAL A 232 -18.63 25.75 -14.42
C VAL A 232 -20.11 25.77 -14.81
N LEU A 233 -21.04 25.58 -13.85
CA LEU A 233 -22.49 25.52 -14.12
C LEU A 233 -23.00 26.77 -14.85
N ARG A 234 -22.50 27.96 -14.49
CA ARG A 234 -22.83 29.22 -15.15
C ARG A 234 -22.42 29.26 -16.63
N LEU A 235 -21.41 28.50 -17.02
CA LEU A 235 -20.91 28.42 -18.40
C LEU A 235 -21.65 27.37 -19.25
N LEU A 236 -22.37 26.42 -18.64
CA LEU A 236 -23.02 25.32 -19.35
C LEU A 236 -24.29 25.73 -20.10
N ARG A 237 -24.79 26.96 -19.90
CA ARG A 237 -25.98 27.53 -20.55
C ARG A 237 -27.20 26.61 -20.42
N LEU A 238 -27.44 26.10 -19.21
CA LEU A 238 -28.60 25.26 -18.90
C LEU A 238 -29.89 26.02 -19.22
N THR A 239 -30.84 25.37 -19.88
CA THR A 239 -32.08 26.00 -20.38
C THR A 239 -33.30 25.66 -19.54
N ASP A 240 -33.19 24.63 -18.71
CA ASP A 240 -34.23 24.05 -17.86
C ASP A 240 -34.27 24.67 -16.46
N VAL A 241 -33.23 25.40 -16.04
CA VAL A 241 -33.15 26.07 -14.73
C VAL A 241 -32.33 27.37 -14.81
N ASP A 242 -32.65 28.33 -13.93
CA ASP A 242 -31.78 29.47 -13.66
C ASP A 242 -30.71 29.08 -12.63
N VAL A 243 -29.43 29.07 -13.05
CA VAL A 243 -28.29 28.57 -12.26
C VAL A 243 -28.14 29.30 -10.93
N ASP A 244 -28.34 30.62 -10.92
CA ASP A 244 -28.14 31.42 -9.70
C ASP A 244 -29.26 31.22 -8.67
N SER A 245 -30.40 30.65 -9.09
CA SER A 245 -31.48 30.24 -8.20
C SER A 245 -31.40 28.75 -7.81
N ALA A 246 -30.89 27.91 -8.71
CA ALA A 246 -30.86 26.46 -8.56
C ALA A 246 -29.64 25.95 -7.76
N PHE A 247 -28.57 26.73 -7.69
CA PHE A 247 -27.31 26.33 -7.04
C PHE A 247 -26.80 27.39 -6.07
N THR A 248 -26.16 26.93 -5.00
CA THR A 248 -25.55 27.80 -3.98
C THR A 248 -24.19 27.24 -3.55
N THR A 249 -23.31 28.08 -3.03
CA THR A 249 -22.09 27.65 -2.34
C THR A 249 -22.24 27.68 -0.82
N ASP A 250 -23.34 28.24 -0.32
CA ASP A 250 -23.69 28.21 1.10
C ASP A 250 -24.26 26.83 1.47
N ARG A 251 -23.48 26.09 2.26
CA ARG A 251 -23.85 24.75 2.75
C ARG A 251 -25.00 24.78 3.76
N ALA A 252 -25.15 25.87 4.52
CA ALA A 252 -26.18 25.96 5.55
C ALA A 252 -27.56 26.34 4.98
N ALA A 253 -27.58 26.89 3.75
CA ALA A 253 -28.81 27.34 3.09
C ALA A 253 -29.64 26.22 2.45
N THR A 254 -29.16 24.97 2.46
CA THR A 254 -29.82 23.86 1.77
C THR A 254 -29.54 22.50 2.40
N SER A 255 -30.46 21.55 2.18
CA SER A 255 -30.33 20.14 2.53
C SER A 255 -29.91 19.25 1.35
N VAL A 256 -29.65 19.80 0.16
CA VAL A 256 -29.25 19.03 -1.03
C VAL A 256 -27.85 19.42 -1.48
N HIS A 257 -26.95 18.45 -1.62
CA HIS A 257 -25.52 18.68 -1.86
C HIS A 257 -25.00 17.87 -3.05
N GLY A 258 -24.39 18.55 -4.02
CA GLY A 258 -23.57 17.92 -5.05
C GLY A 258 -22.18 17.63 -4.50
N VAL A 259 -21.80 16.36 -4.42
CA VAL A 259 -20.53 15.93 -3.81
C VAL A 259 -19.66 15.13 -4.77
N ARG A 260 -18.36 15.07 -4.48
CA ARG A 260 -17.44 14.22 -5.23
C ARG A 260 -17.74 12.74 -4.97
N TRP A 261 -17.51 11.92 -5.98
CA TRP A 261 -17.79 10.47 -5.95
C TRP A 261 -17.32 9.76 -4.68
N ASN A 262 -16.08 10.02 -4.27
CA ASN A 262 -15.42 9.36 -3.14
C ASN A 262 -16.05 9.65 -1.77
N VAL A 263 -16.94 10.64 -1.67
CA VAL A 263 -17.68 10.97 -0.45
C VAL A 263 -18.76 9.90 -0.18
N ILE A 264 -19.48 9.46 -1.22
CA ILE A 264 -20.57 8.50 -1.08
C ILE A 264 -20.07 7.06 -1.25
N GLY A 265 -19.06 6.84 -2.10
CA GLY A 265 -18.48 5.51 -2.29
C GLY A 265 -17.41 5.45 -3.36
N GLU A 266 -16.92 4.24 -3.60
CA GLU A 266 -15.94 3.96 -4.65
C GLU A 266 -16.33 2.71 -5.44
N THR A 267 -15.95 2.67 -6.71
CA THR A 267 -16.32 1.60 -7.64
C THR A 267 -15.06 0.85 -8.05
N TRP A 268 -14.58 -0.12 -7.26
CA TRP A 268 -13.62 -1.14 -7.73
C TRP A 268 -13.36 -2.29 -6.74
N PRO A 269 -13.41 -3.58 -7.16
CA PRO A 269 -13.97 -4.12 -8.40
C PRO A 269 -15.52 -4.12 -8.42
N PHE A 270 -16.16 -3.79 -7.28
CA PHE A 270 -17.60 -3.57 -7.13
C PHE A 270 -17.84 -2.27 -6.36
N PHE A 271 -19.06 -1.73 -6.41
CA PHE A 271 -19.41 -0.56 -5.62
C PHE A 271 -19.32 -0.84 -4.11
N ARG A 272 -18.60 0.03 -3.38
CA ARG A 272 -18.48 0.04 -1.93
C ARG A 272 -18.90 1.41 -1.39
N PRO A 273 -19.95 1.50 -0.55
CA PRO A 273 -20.31 2.72 0.17
C PRO A 273 -19.16 3.21 1.04
N ASN A 274 -18.95 4.52 1.05
CA ASN A 274 -18.03 5.19 1.97
C ASN A 274 -18.83 5.76 3.15
N PHE A 275 -19.38 4.88 3.97
CA PHE A 275 -20.16 5.30 5.14
C PHE A 275 -19.35 6.14 6.13
N GLN A 276 -18.00 6.03 6.12
CA GLN A 276 -17.17 6.89 6.97
C GLN A 276 -17.22 8.34 6.51
N ALA A 277 -16.91 8.62 5.23
CA ALA A 277 -16.94 10.00 4.72
C ALA A 277 -18.37 10.57 4.67
N MET A 278 -19.39 9.71 4.51
CA MET A 278 -20.78 10.13 4.65
C MET A 278 -21.14 10.49 6.09
N GLU A 279 -20.62 9.77 7.10
CA GLU A 279 -20.82 10.14 8.50
C GLU A 279 -20.17 11.49 8.81
N GLU A 280 -18.93 11.70 8.34
CA GLU A 280 -18.23 12.99 8.45
C GLU A 280 -19.03 14.12 7.80
N LEU A 281 -19.58 13.90 6.60
CA LEU A 281 -20.45 14.89 5.95
C LEU A 281 -21.76 15.11 6.72
N ARG A 282 -22.36 14.07 7.29
CA ARG A 282 -23.59 14.17 8.08
C ARG A 282 -23.36 15.04 9.33
N GLU A 283 -22.27 14.80 10.04
CA GLU A 283 -21.86 15.57 11.22
C GLU A 283 -21.56 17.03 10.85
N ASP A 284 -20.82 17.26 9.76
CA ASP A 284 -20.51 18.61 9.25
C ASP A 284 -21.77 19.41 8.89
N LEU A 285 -22.80 18.74 8.37
CA LEU A 285 -24.09 19.35 8.02
C LEU A 285 -25.02 19.47 9.23
N GLY A 286 -24.72 18.81 10.35
CA GLY A 286 -25.54 18.80 11.56
C GLY A 286 -26.92 18.17 11.35
N VAL A 287 -27.03 17.12 10.51
CA VAL A 287 -28.32 16.48 10.19
C VAL A 287 -28.46 15.08 10.80
N ASP A 288 -29.69 14.69 11.14
CA ASP A 288 -30.00 13.40 11.75
C ASP A 288 -29.83 12.23 10.77
N ARG A 289 -30.12 12.44 9.48
CA ARG A 289 -30.07 11.40 8.42
C ARG A 289 -29.43 11.95 7.14
N LEU A 290 -28.59 11.14 6.49
CA LEU A 290 -27.98 11.49 5.21
C LEU A 290 -28.24 10.39 4.16
N VAL A 291 -28.78 10.78 3.01
CA VAL A 291 -29.08 9.88 1.89
C VAL A 291 -28.21 10.23 0.68
N GLY A 292 -27.34 9.32 0.26
CA GLY A 292 -26.43 9.47 -0.86
C GLY A 292 -26.93 8.78 -2.14
N PHE A 293 -26.76 9.42 -3.31
CA PHE A 293 -27.08 8.84 -4.63
C PHE A 293 -25.81 8.68 -5.49
N VAL A 294 -25.68 7.52 -6.13
CA VAL A 294 -24.54 7.12 -6.96
C VAL A 294 -25.02 6.78 -8.38
N PRO A 295 -25.02 7.74 -9.32
CA PRO A 295 -25.45 7.52 -10.70
C PRO A 295 -24.30 7.00 -11.59
N SER A 296 -24.27 5.68 -11.88
CA SER A 296 -23.24 5.05 -12.75
C SER A 296 -23.79 3.92 -13.64
N GLY A 297 -23.29 3.78 -14.87
CA GLY A 297 -23.63 2.66 -15.74
C GLY A 297 -22.95 1.33 -15.34
N TRP A 298 -21.88 1.41 -14.54
CA TRP A 298 -21.13 0.24 -14.06
C TRP A 298 -21.84 -0.55 -12.96
N VAL A 299 -22.96 -0.04 -12.46
CA VAL A 299 -23.77 -0.65 -11.40
C VAL A 299 -25.09 -1.25 -11.92
N HIS A 300 -25.26 -1.37 -13.25
CA HIS A 300 -26.43 -1.98 -13.88
C HIS A 300 -26.73 -3.42 -13.42
N SER A 301 -25.71 -4.15 -12.97
CA SER A 301 -25.82 -5.53 -12.47
C SER A 301 -25.89 -5.65 -10.94
N ALA A 302 -25.94 -4.52 -10.21
CA ALA A 302 -26.03 -4.54 -8.75
C ALA A 302 -27.36 -5.14 -8.29
N ARG A 303 -27.30 -6.24 -7.52
CA ARG A 303 -28.49 -6.90 -6.94
C ARG A 303 -29.21 -6.02 -5.92
N ASP A 304 -28.45 -5.32 -5.07
CA ASP A 304 -28.97 -4.41 -4.05
C ASP A 304 -28.75 -2.94 -4.47
N ARG A 305 -29.84 -2.27 -4.86
CA ARG A 305 -29.83 -0.85 -5.25
C ARG A 305 -29.69 0.10 -4.07
N VAL A 306 -29.94 -0.36 -2.85
CA VAL A 306 -29.91 0.47 -1.64
C VAL A 306 -29.09 -0.21 -0.55
N ARG A 307 -28.20 0.55 0.11
CA ARG A 307 -27.38 0.07 1.23
C ARG A 307 -27.51 1.01 2.42
N LYS A 308 -27.69 0.47 3.63
CA LYS A 308 -27.94 1.26 4.84
C LYS A 308 -26.91 0.95 5.92
N LYS A 309 -26.54 1.97 6.71
CA LYS A 309 -25.74 1.84 7.93
C LYS A 309 -26.14 2.94 8.91
N GLY A 310 -26.93 2.59 9.93
CA GLY A 310 -27.43 3.57 10.89
C GLY A 310 -28.23 4.69 10.21
N PRO A 311 -27.89 5.98 10.44
CA PRO A 311 -28.56 7.13 9.83
C PRO A 311 -28.18 7.38 8.35
N LEU A 312 -27.34 6.52 7.76
CA LEU A 312 -26.82 6.67 6.41
C LEU A 312 -27.47 5.69 5.44
N GLU A 313 -27.84 6.18 4.27
CA GLU A 313 -28.42 5.38 3.18
C GLU A 313 -27.75 5.73 1.85
N VAL A 314 -27.44 4.72 1.03
CA VAL A 314 -26.82 4.90 -0.28
C VAL A 314 -27.67 4.22 -1.34
N HIS A 315 -28.13 5.00 -2.31
CA HIS A 315 -28.84 4.58 -3.50
C HIS A 315 -27.87 4.50 -4.68
N VAL A 316 -27.91 3.39 -5.38
CA VAL A 316 -27.09 3.11 -6.56
C VAL A 316 -28.01 3.08 -7.77
N ALA A 317 -27.83 4.02 -8.70
CA ALA A 317 -28.70 4.20 -9.86
C ALA A 317 -27.93 3.89 -11.17
N PRO A 318 -28.48 3.04 -12.06
CA PRO A 318 -27.83 2.61 -13.30
C PRO A 318 -27.84 3.70 -14.38
N TYR A 319 -27.10 4.80 -14.16
CA TYR A 319 -27.10 5.98 -15.02
C TYR A 319 -25.76 6.21 -15.73
N SER A 320 -25.79 6.41 -17.04
CA SER A 320 -24.60 6.63 -17.87
C SER A 320 -24.84 7.76 -18.89
N GLU A 321 -23.81 8.59 -19.10
CA GLU A 321 -23.76 9.57 -20.21
C GLU A 321 -23.18 8.95 -21.50
N HIS A 322 -22.88 7.64 -21.49
CA HIS A 322 -22.43 6.88 -22.66
C HIS A 322 -23.48 5.84 -23.03
N SER A 323 -23.57 5.56 -24.33
CA SER A 323 -24.47 4.55 -24.90
C SER A 323 -24.26 3.16 -24.33
N SER A 324 -25.36 2.53 -23.95
CA SER A 324 -25.46 1.10 -23.66
C SER A 324 -25.24 0.26 -24.91
N PHE A 325 -25.02 -1.05 -24.75
CA PHE A 325 -24.82 -1.93 -25.91
C PHE A 325 -26.00 -1.92 -26.91
N PRO A 326 -27.28 -2.02 -26.47
CA PRO A 326 -28.42 -1.94 -27.39
C PRO A 326 -28.50 -0.63 -28.17
N GLU A 327 -28.23 0.50 -27.51
CA GLU A 327 -28.23 1.82 -28.13
C GLU A 327 -27.14 1.98 -29.20
N LEU A 328 -25.94 1.42 -28.96
CA LEU A 328 -24.88 1.38 -29.97
C LEU A 328 -25.32 0.58 -31.22
N VAL A 329 -26.05 -0.52 -31.01
CA VAL A 329 -26.61 -1.32 -32.11
C VAL A 329 -27.66 -0.53 -32.89
N GLU A 330 -28.52 0.25 -32.22
CA GLU A 330 -29.51 1.10 -32.87
C GLU A 330 -28.86 2.20 -33.73
N LEU A 331 -27.84 2.88 -33.21
CA LEU A 331 -27.07 3.83 -34.00
C LEU A 331 -26.47 3.18 -35.25
N LEU A 332 -25.84 2.01 -35.11
CA LEU A 332 -25.21 1.33 -36.24
C LEU A 332 -26.24 0.87 -37.28
N LYS A 333 -27.42 0.42 -36.86
CA LYS A 333 -28.53 0.10 -37.77
C LYS A 333 -29.01 1.31 -38.57
N PHE A 334 -28.95 2.51 -37.96
CA PHE A 334 -29.31 3.77 -38.61
C PHE A 334 -28.20 4.26 -39.56
N ILE A 335 -26.98 4.47 -39.05
CA ILE A 335 -25.86 5.05 -39.80
C ILE A 335 -25.35 4.11 -40.89
N LYS A 336 -25.33 2.80 -40.66
CA LYS A 336 -24.83 1.78 -41.60
C LYS A 336 -23.46 2.12 -42.19
N PRO A 337 -22.42 2.35 -41.36
CA PRO A 337 -21.13 2.81 -41.84
C PRO A 337 -20.39 1.75 -42.66
N GLY A 338 -19.52 2.18 -43.57
CA GLY A 338 -18.63 1.29 -44.34
C GLY A 338 -17.53 0.66 -43.46
N GLU A 339 -16.92 1.47 -42.59
CA GLU A 339 -15.95 1.05 -41.59
C GLU A 339 -16.29 1.62 -40.21
N MET A 340 -16.02 0.86 -39.15
CA MET A 340 -16.14 1.31 -37.76
C MET A 340 -14.78 1.26 -37.07
N VAL A 341 -14.42 2.33 -36.38
CA VAL A 341 -13.21 2.44 -35.56
C VAL A 341 -13.62 2.62 -34.09
N PRO A 342 -13.35 1.65 -33.20
CA PRO A 342 -13.65 1.81 -31.77
C PRO A 342 -12.70 2.82 -31.12
N THR A 343 -13.24 3.85 -30.48
CA THR A 343 -12.44 4.86 -29.76
C THR A 343 -11.99 4.36 -28.38
N VAL A 344 -12.78 3.46 -27.76
CA VAL A 344 -12.49 2.84 -26.45
C VAL A 344 -12.32 1.34 -26.60
N VAL A 345 -11.07 0.88 -26.60
CA VAL A 345 -10.72 -0.55 -26.61
C VAL A 345 -10.36 -0.93 -25.18
N GLY A 346 -11.12 -1.84 -24.58
CA GLY A 346 -11.09 -2.17 -23.14
C GLY A 346 -12.38 -1.79 -22.45
N GLY A 347 -13.17 -2.77 -22.00
CA GLY A 347 -14.44 -2.50 -21.33
C GLY A 347 -14.22 -1.70 -20.05
N GLY A 348 -14.49 -0.39 -20.07
CA GLY A 348 -14.54 0.53 -18.91
C GLY A 348 -13.28 0.76 -18.08
N GLY A 349 -12.50 -0.30 -17.83
CA GLY A 349 -11.18 -0.26 -17.25
C GLY A 349 -10.19 -0.64 -18.34
N GLY A 350 -9.46 0.35 -18.86
CA GLY A 350 -8.56 0.20 -20.00
C GLY A 350 -7.74 -1.09 -20.02
N VAL A 351 -7.51 -1.63 -21.21
CA VAL A 351 -6.83 -2.92 -21.43
C VAL A 351 -5.45 -2.93 -20.77
N ASN A 352 -5.31 -3.76 -19.74
CA ASN A 352 -4.05 -4.06 -19.05
C ASN A 352 -3.13 -5.01 -19.83
N GLY A 353 -3.14 -4.93 -21.16
CA GLY A 353 -2.30 -5.75 -22.02
C GLY A 353 -1.60 -4.91 -23.09
N GLY A 354 -0.38 -5.30 -23.45
CA GLY A 354 0.40 -4.60 -24.48
C GLY A 354 -0.31 -4.53 -25.84
N PRO A 355 0.32 -3.97 -26.88
CA PRO A 355 -0.30 -3.74 -28.19
C PRO A 355 -1.06 -4.93 -28.78
N LYS A 356 -0.61 -6.17 -28.49
CA LYS A 356 -1.28 -7.42 -28.89
C LYS A 356 -2.65 -7.64 -28.22
N ALA A 357 -2.82 -7.27 -26.95
CA ALA A 357 -4.09 -7.41 -26.22
C ALA A 357 -5.11 -6.37 -26.69
N ARG A 358 -4.69 -5.12 -26.86
CA ARG A 358 -5.53 -4.06 -27.47
C ARG A 358 -6.01 -4.50 -28.85
N ALA A 359 -5.11 -4.95 -29.73
CA ALA A 359 -5.49 -5.46 -31.05
C ALA A 359 -6.40 -6.71 -30.98
N ARG A 360 -6.31 -7.52 -29.93
CA ARG A 360 -7.22 -8.67 -29.72
C ARG A 360 -8.62 -8.19 -29.33
N GLU A 361 -8.74 -7.20 -28.46
CA GLU A 361 -10.02 -6.66 -28.03
C GLU A 361 -10.71 -5.81 -29.10
N GLU A 362 -9.94 -5.03 -29.84
CA GLU A 362 -10.41 -4.31 -31.02
C GLU A 362 -11.03 -5.29 -32.04
N ARG A 363 -10.34 -6.41 -32.33
CA ARG A 363 -10.90 -7.48 -33.17
C ARG A 363 -12.18 -8.10 -32.60
N LYS A 364 -12.32 -8.20 -31.28
CA LYS A 364 -13.56 -8.70 -30.66
C LYS A 364 -14.72 -7.72 -30.85
N LEU A 365 -14.49 -6.43 -30.61
CA LEU A 365 -15.49 -5.37 -30.82
C LEU A 365 -15.92 -5.32 -32.29
N LEU A 366 -14.97 -5.31 -33.22
CA LEU A 366 -15.26 -5.32 -34.65
C LEU A 366 -16.04 -6.57 -35.06
N LYS A 367 -15.72 -7.75 -34.51
CA LYS A 367 -16.50 -8.98 -34.74
C LYS A 367 -17.92 -8.89 -34.19
N LEU A 368 -18.11 -8.21 -33.06
CA LEU A 368 -19.42 -8.09 -32.41
C LEU A 368 -20.36 -7.16 -33.18
N PHE A 369 -19.80 -6.10 -33.78
CA PHE A 369 -20.57 -5.09 -34.53
C PHE A 369 -20.56 -5.29 -36.05
N SER A 370 -19.78 -6.23 -36.58
CA SER A 370 -19.72 -6.49 -38.03
C SER A 370 -21.06 -6.76 -38.73
N PRO A 371 -22.10 -7.36 -38.09
CA PRO A 371 -23.39 -7.54 -38.74
C PRO A 371 -24.12 -6.24 -39.09
N TYR A 372 -23.68 -5.09 -38.55
CA TYR A 372 -24.33 -3.79 -38.70
C TYR A 372 -23.56 -2.83 -39.63
N LEU A 373 -22.47 -3.29 -40.27
CA LEU A 373 -21.67 -2.51 -41.22
C LEU A 373 -22.13 -2.78 -42.66
N HIS A 374 -22.02 -1.79 -43.55
CA HIS A 374 -22.43 -1.89 -44.95
C HIS A 374 -21.25 -2.26 -45.88
N GLY A 375 -21.38 -3.33 -46.68
CA GLY A 375 -20.44 -3.67 -47.77
C GLY A 375 -19.59 -4.94 -47.58
N SER A 376 -19.00 -5.46 -48.67
CA SER A 376 -18.39 -6.81 -48.76
C SER A 376 -17.14 -7.08 -47.90
N MET A 377 -16.71 -6.13 -47.06
CA MET A 377 -15.57 -6.31 -46.15
C MET A 377 -15.87 -7.18 -44.92
N ALA A 378 -17.13 -7.60 -44.71
CA ALA A 378 -17.47 -8.61 -43.70
C ALA A 378 -16.79 -9.98 -43.92
N LYS A 379 -16.26 -10.25 -45.14
CA LYS A 379 -15.56 -11.53 -45.47
C LYS A 379 -14.03 -11.43 -45.59
N ALA A 380 -13.45 -10.26 -45.83
CA ALA A 380 -12.02 -10.15 -46.19
C ALA A 380 -11.04 -10.05 -44.98
N ALA A 381 -11.48 -9.50 -43.84
CA ALA A 381 -10.61 -9.33 -42.67
C ALA A 381 -10.32 -10.64 -41.90
N PHE A 382 -11.07 -11.71 -42.18
CA PHE A 382 -10.95 -12.99 -41.48
C PHE A 382 -9.78 -13.85 -42.00
N ILE A 383 -9.43 -13.75 -43.28
CA ILE A 383 -8.42 -14.62 -43.91
C ILE A 383 -6.99 -14.10 -43.72
N SER A 384 -6.78 -12.79 -43.59
CA SER A 384 -5.43 -12.20 -43.44
C SER A 384 -4.80 -12.35 -42.04
N SER A 385 -5.58 -12.68 -41.00
CA SER A 385 -5.06 -12.72 -39.62
C SER A 385 -4.83 -14.13 -39.04
N ALA A 386 -5.19 -15.18 -39.80
CA ALA A 386 -5.09 -16.57 -39.36
C ALA A 386 -3.77 -17.27 -39.73
N PHE A 387 -3.00 -16.74 -40.69
CA PHE A 387 -1.69 -17.30 -41.07
C PHE A 387 -0.64 -16.20 -41.25
N GLY A 388 0.44 -16.25 -40.46
CA GLY A 388 1.53 -15.29 -40.54
C GLY A 388 2.63 -15.47 -39.49
N GLY A 389 3.01 -16.72 -39.20
CA GLY A 389 4.35 -17.06 -38.70
C GLY A 389 5.29 -17.22 -39.90
N GLY A 390 6.53 -16.73 -39.75
CA GLY A 390 7.42 -16.43 -40.87
C GLY A 390 7.73 -17.56 -41.84
N ALA A 391 7.97 -17.18 -43.10
CA ALA A 391 8.72 -17.98 -44.05
C ALA A 391 9.50 -17.05 -45.00
N LYS A 392 10.58 -17.63 -45.51
CA LYS A 392 11.75 -17.05 -46.16
C LYS A 392 11.45 -16.34 -47.48
N GLN A 393 12.43 -15.52 -47.87
CA GLN A 393 12.67 -15.05 -49.24
C GLN A 393 12.39 -16.13 -50.28
N GLN A 394 11.60 -15.77 -51.30
CA GLN A 394 11.79 -16.22 -52.67
C GLN A 394 11.38 -15.06 -53.59
N GLN A 395 12.34 -14.62 -54.39
CA GLN A 395 12.12 -13.83 -55.60
C GLN A 395 11.31 -14.69 -56.58
N GLU A 396 10.34 -14.11 -57.27
CA GLU A 396 10.16 -14.39 -58.70
C GLU A 396 9.61 -13.15 -59.44
N PRO A 397 9.92 -13.00 -60.74
CA PRO A 397 9.73 -11.76 -61.47
C PRO A 397 8.43 -11.74 -62.31
N SER A 398 7.99 -10.51 -62.58
CA SER A 398 7.28 -10.00 -63.78
C SER A 398 6.45 -10.97 -64.65
N GLY A 399 5.17 -10.62 -64.86
CA GLY A 399 4.41 -11.15 -66.00
C GLY A 399 2.92 -10.78 -66.00
N GLU A 400 2.63 -9.61 -66.56
CA GLU A 400 1.47 -9.21 -67.38
C GLU A 400 0.02 -9.73 -67.14
N ARG A 401 -0.87 -8.73 -67.20
CA ARG A 401 -2.35 -8.70 -67.35
C ARG A 401 -2.86 -9.49 -68.60
N PRO A 402 -4.16 -9.39 -68.99
CA PRO A 402 -5.47 -9.18 -68.30
C PRO A 402 -6.48 -10.34 -68.62
N VAL A 403 -7.74 -10.38 -68.17
CA VAL A 403 -8.94 -9.80 -68.83
C VAL A 403 -10.22 -10.26 -68.11
N GLN A 404 -11.14 -9.30 -67.95
CA GLN A 404 -12.64 -9.28 -67.93
C GLN A 404 -13.38 -10.63 -67.74
N GLY A 405 -14.32 -10.75 -66.81
CA GLY A 405 -15.71 -10.24 -66.82
C GLY A 405 -16.62 -11.48 -66.63
N ASN A 406 -17.88 -11.50 -66.20
CA ASN A 406 -18.96 -10.56 -65.95
C ASN A 406 -20.05 -11.38 -65.22
N ALA A 407 -21.08 -10.72 -64.69
CA ALA A 407 -22.45 -11.24 -64.48
C ALA A 407 -22.76 -12.19 -63.29
N ALA A 408 -23.77 -11.74 -62.54
CA ALA A 408 -24.63 -12.46 -61.60
C ALA A 408 -25.86 -13.06 -62.36
N PRO A 409 -27.02 -13.39 -61.74
CA PRO A 409 -27.36 -13.82 -60.36
C PRO A 409 -28.33 -15.05 -60.38
N ASP A 410 -29.10 -15.23 -59.28
CA ASP A 410 -30.37 -16.01 -59.14
C ASP A 410 -30.19 -17.48 -58.68
N ASP A 411 -30.98 -18.09 -57.79
CA ASP A 411 -32.23 -17.74 -57.11
C ASP A 411 -32.52 -18.77 -55.97
N GLU A 412 -33.49 -18.44 -55.10
CA GLU A 412 -34.55 -19.27 -54.42
C GLU A 412 -34.28 -20.74 -53.94
N THR A 413 -34.92 -21.37 -52.93
CA THR A 413 -35.97 -21.13 -51.91
C THR A 413 -36.07 -22.38 -51.01
N ARG A 414 -36.52 -22.18 -49.75
CA ARG A 414 -37.44 -22.97 -48.89
C ARG A 414 -37.22 -24.46 -48.47
N GLY A 415 -37.67 -24.72 -47.22
CA GLY A 415 -38.18 -25.98 -46.64
C GLY A 415 -37.10 -26.86 -45.98
N ASP A 416 -37.25 -27.54 -44.84
CA ASP A 416 -38.42 -28.05 -44.11
C ASP A 416 -38.07 -28.44 -42.64
N ALA A 417 -39.12 -28.82 -41.90
CA ALA A 417 -39.21 -29.11 -40.47
C ALA A 417 -38.82 -30.54 -40.01
N ALA A 418 -38.90 -30.72 -38.68
CA ALA A 418 -38.85 -31.94 -37.83
C ALA A 418 -39.75 -33.12 -38.32
N GLU A 419 -39.69 -34.39 -37.90
CA GLU A 419 -39.34 -35.07 -36.63
C GLU A 419 -39.41 -36.63 -36.82
N GLN A 420 -38.83 -37.41 -35.88
CA GLN A 420 -39.20 -38.78 -35.39
C GLN A 420 -38.87 -40.13 -36.11
N ASN A 421 -38.08 -40.95 -35.36
CA ASN A 421 -38.25 -42.34 -34.84
C ASN A 421 -38.25 -43.66 -35.66
N GLY A 422 -37.54 -44.66 -35.06
CA GLY A 422 -37.72 -46.14 -35.11
C GLY A 422 -36.78 -46.90 -36.07
N ASP A 423 -36.18 -48.07 -35.83
CA ASP A 423 -36.22 -49.09 -34.77
C ASP A 423 -35.09 -50.14 -35.00
N ASP A 424 -34.62 -50.74 -33.89
CA ASP A 424 -34.24 -52.15 -33.59
C ASP A 424 -33.22 -53.02 -34.39
N ALA A 425 -32.44 -53.82 -33.61
CA ALA A 425 -31.92 -55.20 -33.83
C ALA A 425 -30.45 -55.48 -33.37
N GLY A 426 -30.26 -56.45 -32.45
CA GLY A 426 -29.01 -57.22 -32.24
C GLY A 426 -28.91 -58.44 -33.20
N PRO A 427 -28.10 -59.52 -32.97
CA PRO A 427 -27.09 -59.81 -31.93
C PRO A 427 -25.70 -60.37 -32.43
N GLY A 428 -24.72 -60.42 -31.53
CA GLY A 428 -23.69 -61.47 -31.27
C GLY A 428 -22.75 -62.05 -32.35
N THR A 429 -21.44 -62.10 -32.07
CA THR A 429 -20.58 -63.32 -32.02
C THR A 429 -19.09 -63.00 -31.67
N VAL A 430 -18.50 -63.86 -30.84
CA VAL A 430 -17.07 -64.02 -30.44
C VAL A 430 -16.49 -65.21 -31.28
N PRO A 431 -15.18 -65.62 -31.37
CA PRO A 431 -14.09 -65.49 -30.38
C PRO A 431 -12.58 -65.49 -30.83
N ALA A 432 -11.71 -65.44 -29.78
CA ALA A 432 -10.40 -66.13 -29.56
C ALA A 432 -9.10 -65.63 -30.25
N SER A 433 -7.89 -65.63 -29.66
CA SER A 433 -7.30 -66.27 -28.44
C SER A 433 -5.86 -65.80 -28.11
N GLY A 434 -5.45 -65.91 -26.82
CA GLY A 434 -4.10 -66.26 -26.31
C GLY A 434 -3.25 -65.12 -25.69
N GLU A 435 -3.19 -64.88 -24.37
CA GLU A 435 -2.55 -65.60 -23.21
C GLU A 435 -1.09 -65.19 -22.90
N HIS A 436 -0.85 -64.55 -21.73
CA HIS A 436 -0.07 -65.04 -20.57
C HIS A 436 0.28 -63.92 -19.53
N ASP A 437 -0.33 -63.99 -18.33
CA ASP A 437 0.18 -64.07 -16.93
C ASP A 437 1.60 -63.56 -16.56
N ALA A 438 1.97 -63.09 -15.35
CA ALA A 438 1.41 -63.16 -13.99
C ALA A 438 2.10 -62.16 -12.98
N ASN A 439 1.53 -62.13 -11.76
CA ASN A 439 1.72 -61.36 -10.52
C ASN A 439 3.05 -61.40 -9.73
N GLY A 440 3.14 -60.50 -8.72
CA GLY A 440 3.74 -60.68 -7.36
C GLY A 440 4.40 -59.41 -6.80
N GLU A 441 3.85 -58.65 -5.83
CA GLU A 441 3.86 -58.81 -4.33
C GLU A 441 5.30 -58.84 -3.73
N HIS A 442 5.71 -58.22 -2.61
CA HIS A 442 5.10 -57.82 -1.32
C HIS A 442 6.09 -56.93 -0.49
N ASP A 443 5.55 -56.14 0.45
CA ASP A 443 5.93 -55.88 1.87
C ASP A 443 7.25 -55.23 2.40
N ASP A 444 6.98 -54.37 3.41
CA ASP A 444 7.60 -54.20 4.76
C ASP A 444 8.84 -53.32 5.05
N ASP A 445 8.51 -52.21 5.76
CA ASP A 445 8.79 -51.95 7.19
C ASP A 445 10.16 -51.43 7.71
N ALA A 446 10.00 -50.49 8.65
CA ALA A 446 10.79 -50.24 9.85
C ALA A 446 12.25 -49.71 9.83
N THR A 447 12.37 -48.57 10.52
CA THR A 447 13.32 -48.26 11.62
C THR A 447 14.64 -47.49 11.37
N ASN A 448 14.89 -46.64 12.38
CA ASN A 448 16.14 -46.05 12.86
C ASN A 448 16.70 -44.75 12.22
N GLN A 449 16.33 -43.65 12.90
CA GLN A 449 17.27 -42.63 13.42
C GLN A 449 18.57 -43.25 13.98
N PRO A 450 19.73 -42.55 14.04
CA PRO A 450 19.80 -41.26 14.77
C PRO A 450 20.89 -40.23 14.38
N ARG A 451 20.77 -39.05 15.04
CA ARG A 451 21.84 -38.22 15.65
C ARG A 451 22.82 -37.48 14.72
N SER A 452 22.89 -36.13 14.80
CA SER A 452 23.77 -35.32 15.71
C SER A 452 25.24 -35.47 15.28
N ASP A 453 26.14 -34.51 15.23
CA ASP A 453 26.29 -33.11 15.65
C ASP A 453 27.55 -32.61 14.90
N ASP A 454 27.79 -31.30 14.92
CA ASP A 454 29.09 -30.61 15.03
C ASP A 454 30.31 -31.09 14.19
N GLY A 455 30.92 -30.26 13.35
CA GLY A 455 31.95 -29.29 13.81
C GLY A 455 33.35 -29.91 13.61
N ASP A 456 34.05 -29.57 12.52
CA ASP A 456 35.21 -28.65 12.50
C ASP A 456 36.58 -29.36 12.65
N GLY A 457 37.61 -28.84 11.95
CA GLY A 457 39.05 -29.20 12.05
C GLY A 457 39.54 -30.27 11.07
N SER A 458 40.22 -29.92 9.96
CA SER A 458 41.69 -29.71 9.83
C SER A 458 42.47 -31.04 9.86
N ASP A 459 43.20 -31.45 8.82
CA ASP A 459 44.57 -31.04 8.45
C ASP A 459 44.87 -31.62 7.05
N SER A 460 45.26 -30.84 6.04
CA SER A 460 46.65 -30.47 5.65
C SER A 460 47.61 -31.64 5.40
N ASP A 461 47.81 -31.95 4.12
CA ASP A 461 49.06 -32.42 3.47
C ASP A 461 49.04 -31.75 2.07
N GLY A 462 49.98 -30.88 1.66
CA GLY A 462 51.38 -31.17 1.31
C GLY A 462 51.41 -31.99 0.00
N ILE A 463 51.94 -31.59 -1.16
CA ILE A 463 53.16 -30.86 -1.50
C ILE A 463 53.09 -30.40 -2.99
N VAL A 464 53.84 -29.33 -3.26
CA VAL A 464 53.95 -28.47 -4.46
C VAL A 464 54.74 -29.12 -5.62
N ILE A 465 54.60 -28.57 -6.84
CA ILE A 465 55.64 -28.22 -7.86
C ILE A 465 55.29 -28.69 -9.29
N VAL A 466 55.40 -27.97 -10.42
CA VAL A 466 55.71 -26.57 -10.87
C VAL A 466 55.55 -26.58 -12.42
N SER A 467 55.13 -25.45 -13.04
CA SER A 467 55.49 -24.83 -14.36
C SER A 467 55.75 -25.70 -15.63
N LYS A 468 55.71 -25.27 -16.91
CA LYS A 468 55.70 -23.99 -17.64
C LYS A 468 55.51 -24.33 -19.15
N ASN A 469 55.04 -23.34 -19.91
CA ASN A 469 55.45 -22.95 -21.28
C ASN A 469 55.28 -23.84 -22.53
N ASN A 470 54.75 -23.14 -23.56
CA ASN A 470 55.03 -23.18 -25.00
C ASN A 470 54.59 -24.43 -25.79
N VAL A 471 53.98 -24.29 -26.98
CA VAL A 471 54.66 -23.90 -28.24
C VAL A 471 53.58 -23.60 -29.34
N GLN A 472 53.74 -22.51 -30.10
CA GLN A 472 53.32 -22.39 -31.53
C GLN A 472 54.25 -23.28 -32.38
N PRO A 473 53.88 -23.94 -33.50
CA PRO A 473 53.43 -23.25 -34.73
C PRO A 473 52.41 -24.08 -35.55
N GLY A 474 51.65 -23.51 -36.49
CA GLY A 474 52.10 -23.18 -37.84
C GLY A 474 51.20 -23.93 -38.83
N GLU A 475 50.50 -23.20 -39.71
CA GLU A 475 50.78 -23.22 -41.16
C GLU A 475 50.15 -24.44 -41.89
N ARG A 476 49.41 -24.34 -43.01
CA ARG A 476 49.43 -23.34 -44.08
C ARG A 476 48.32 -23.66 -45.11
N LYS A 477 47.81 -22.58 -45.72
CA LYS A 477 47.56 -22.30 -47.16
C LYS A 477 46.76 -23.34 -47.97
N GLY A 478 45.70 -22.99 -48.70
CA GLY A 478 45.36 -21.72 -49.35
C GLY A 478 45.69 -21.76 -50.85
N LYS A 479 44.78 -21.24 -51.70
CA LYS A 479 45.09 -20.67 -53.02
C LYS A 479 44.02 -19.59 -53.32
N ARG A 480 44.35 -18.28 -53.38
CA ARG A 480 45.05 -17.48 -54.43
C ARG A 480 44.16 -17.33 -55.69
N ARG A 481 43.92 -16.15 -56.28
CA ARG A 481 44.71 -14.92 -56.62
C ARG A 481 43.69 -13.86 -57.11
N GLU A 482 43.92 -12.57 -57.37
CA GLU A 482 44.94 -11.50 -57.23
C GLU A 482 44.21 -10.23 -57.73
N ALA A 483 44.46 -9.05 -57.13
CA ALA A 483 44.55 -7.74 -57.82
C ALA A 483 44.95 -6.65 -56.80
N ASP A 484 45.80 -5.75 -57.28
CA ASP A 484 46.70 -4.82 -56.59
C ASP A 484 46.10 -3.61 -55.84
N GLY A 485 46.91 -3.07 -54.92
CA GLY A 485 47.38 -1.69 -55.07
C GLY A 485 47.09 -0.67 -53.96
N GLY A 486 48.08 -0.43 -53.09
CA GLY A 486 48.46 0.93 -52.65
C GLY A 486 47.74 1.55 -51.44
N ALA A 487 48.45 1.66 -50.31
CA ALA A 487 48.10 2.50 -49.17
C ALA A 487 48.24 4.00 -49.46
N PRO A 488 47.54 4.90 -48.74
CA PRO A 488 48.03 6.25 -48.50
C PRO A 488 48.66 6.37 -47.12
N THR A 489 49.72 7.16 -47.16
CA THR A 489 50.68 7.60 -46.16
C THR A 489 50.07 8.39 -45.00
N ARG A 490 50.78 8.35 -43.86
CA ARG A 490 50.70 9.36 -42.80
C ARG A 490 51.07 10.73 -43.40
N ASP A 491 50.22 11.73 -43.21
CA ASP A 491 50.63 13.13 -43.39
C ASP A 491 51.17 13.69 -42.06
N PRO A 492 52.34 14.35 -42.07
CA PRO A 492 52.88 15.10 -40.96
C PRO A 492 52.36 16.56 -40.98
N ASP A 493 52.12 17.08 -39.78
CA ASP A 493 52.20 18.48 -39.35
C ASP A 493 51.91 19.63 -40.36
N CYS A 494 50.81 20.35 -40.13
CA CYS A 494 50.53 21.70 -40.66
C CYS A 494 49.57 22.41 -39.71
N GLY A 495 49.99 23.56 -39.19
CA GLY A 495 49.29 24.36 -38.20
C GLY A 495 48.00 25.01 -38.69
N ASP A 496 47.35 25.70 -37.75
CA ASP A 496 46.15 26.51 -37.94
C ASP A 496 46.11 27.25 -39.30
N SER A 497 45.39 26.69 -40.27
CA SER A 497 44.80 27.46 -41.36
C SER A 497 43.70 26.65 -42.07
N GLN A 498 42.47 27.08 -41.81
CA GLN A 498 41.22 26.82 -42.54
C GLN A 498 40.60 25.41 -42.42
N LEU A 499 39.86 25.23 -41.32
CA LEU A 499 38.70 24.35 -41.28
C LEU A 499 37.73 24.69 -42.42
N SER A 500 37.15 23.69 -43.06
CA SER A 500 36.10 23.93 -44.07
C SER A 500 34.91 24.68 -43.45
N PRO A 501 34.13 25.46 -44.21
CA PRO A 501 33.02 26.26 -43.67
C PRO A 501 32.03 25.46 -42.81
N ALA A 502 31.73 24.23 -43.21
CA ALA A 502 30.86 23.33 -42.45
C ALA A 502 31.48 22.88 -41.11
N LYS A 503 32.80 22.72 -41.05
CA LYS A 503 33.54 22.34 -39.85
C LYS A 503 33.75 23.53 -38.91
N ALA A 504 33.95 24.73 -39.46
CA ALA A 504 33.97 25.96 -38.67
C ALA A 504 32.59 26.25 -38.06
N ALA A 505 31.50 26.09 -38.82
CA ALA A 505 30.14 26.22 -38.31
C ALA A 505 29.83 25.21 -37.19
N ALA A 506 30.30 23.96 -37.33
CA ALA A 506 30.17 22.94 -36.28
C ALA A 506 30.94 23.32 -35.00
N VAL A 507 32.10 23.94 -35.12
CA VAL A 507 32.88 24.46 -33.97
C VAL A 507 32.15 25.60 -33.30
N ASP A 508 31.64 26.55 -34.08
CA ASP A 508 30.91 27.70 -33.56
C ASP A 508 29.55 27.28 -32.93
N GLU A 509 28.90 26.22 -33.44
CA GLU A 509 27.68 25.63 -32.85
C GLU A 509 27.95 24.98 -31.48
N VAL A 510 29.06 24.23 -31.35
CA VAL A 510 29.43 23.64 -30.06
C VAL A 510 29.92 24.70 -29.07
N LEU A 511 30.67 25.71 -29.52
CA LEU A 511 31.07 26.85 -28.70
C LEU A 511 29.88 27.73 -28.29
N ALA A 512 28.84 27.87 -29.12
CA ALA A 512 27.64 28.61 -28.72
C ALA A 512 26.91 27.93 -27.55
N VAL A 513 27.09 26.61 -27.37
CA VAL A 513 26.45 25.82 -26.31
C VAL A 513 27.35 25.61 -25.10
N LEU A 514 28.66 25.44 -25.29
CA LEU A 514 29.64 25.09 -24.24
C LEU A 514 30.67 26.20 -23.95
N GLY A 515 30.57 27.36 -24.64
CA GLY A 515 31.65 28.32 -24.86
C GLY A 515 32.20 29.10 -23.68
N GLU A 516 31.74 28.84 -22.45
CA GLU A 516 32.39 29.36 -21.24
C GLU A 516 33.38 28.33 -20.63
N GLU A 517 33.28 27.04 -20.98
CA GLU A 517 34.02 25.95 -20.32
C GLU A 517 35.15 25.30 -21.16
N LEU A 518 35.21 25.56 -22.47
CA LEU A 518 36.15 24.88 -23.38
C LEU A 518 36.84 25.85 -24.35
N GLN A 519 38.13 25.60 -24.62
CA GLN A 519 38.89 26.31 -25.67
C GLN A 519 38.55 25.75 -27.06
N ARG A 520 38.76 26.56 -28.10
CA ARG A 520 38.38 26.22 -29.49
C ARG A 520 39.06 24.94 -29.99
N GLU A 521 40.30 24.69 -29.58
CA GLU A 521 41.08 23.51 -29.94
C GLU A 521 40.50 22.23 -29.29
N GLU A 522 39.96 22.34 -28.08
CA GLU A 522 39.31 21.23 -27.36
C GLU A 522 37.96 20.87 -28.01
N VAL A 523 37.21 21.88 -28.45
CA VAL A 523 35.97 21.69 -29.23
C VAL A 523 36.27 21.00 -30.57
N VAL A 524 37.35 21.39 -31.25
CA VAL A 524 37.81 20.69 -32.47
C VAL A 524 38.19 19.24 -32.16
N GLY A 525 38.83 18.97 -31.02
CA GLY A 525 39.13 17.61 -30.55
C GLY A 525 37.87 16.76 -30.31
N LEU A 526 36.88 17.31 -29.62
CA LEU A 526 35.58 16.68 -29.37
C LEU A 526 34.83 16.41 -30.67
N LEU A 527 34.79 17.38 -31.58
CA LEU A 527 34.17 17.24 -32.90
C LEU A 527 34.88 16.18 -33.72
N ARG A 528 36.22 16.12 -33.74
CA ARG A 528 36.96 15.04 -34.42
C ARG A 528 36.57 13.66 -33.85
N ALA A 529 36.50 13.54 -32.52
CA ALA A 529 36.11 12.30 -31.84
C ALA A 529 34.63 11.92 -32.02
N SER A 530 33.80 12.86 -32.47
CA SER A 530 32.38 12.68 -32.80
C SER A 530 32.09 12.84 -34.30
N GLN A 531 33.11 12.64 -35.15
CA GLN A 531 32.99 12.69 -36.62
C GLN A 531 32.36 14.00 -37.15
N TRP A 532 32.66 15.12 -36.49
CA TRP A 532 32.20 16.47 -36.80
C TRP A 532 30.69 16.71 -36.68
N ARG A 533 30.01 15.94 -35.82
CA ARG A 533 28.60 16.15 -35.46
C ARG A 533 28.49 16.98 -34.16
N PRO A 534 27.98 18.22 -34.22
CA PRO A 534 27.91 19.13 -33.06
C PRO A 534 27.13 18.55 -31.89
N GLN A 535 25.92 18.02 -32.15
CA GLN A 535 25.08 17.46 -31.10
C GLN A 535 25.72 16.25 -30.43
N ASP A 536 26.44 15.40 -31.17
CA ASP A 536 27.13 14.24 -30.59
C ASP A 536 28.36 14.67 -29.78
N ALA A 537 29.05 15.73 -30.19
CA ALA A 537 30.14 16.33 -29.40
C ALA A 537 29.61 16.97 -28.11
N ILE A 538 28.50 17.71 -28.17
CA ILE A 538 27.81 18.31 -27.02
C ILE A 538 27.32 17.20 -26.09
N ASN A 539 26.61 16.20 -26.60
CA ASN A 539 26.11 15.09 -25.80
C ASN A 539 27.25 14.32 -25.14
N LYS A 540 28.35 14.06 -25.86
CA LYS A 540 29.52 13.35 -25.32
C LYS A 540 30.27 14.18 -24.27
N HIS A 541 30.34 15.50 -24.44
CA HIS A 541 30.92 16.39 -23.44
C HIS A 541 30.01 16.51 -22.21
N LEU A 542 28.70 16.65 -22.38
CA LEU A 542 27.73 16.67 -21.28
C LEU A 542 27.65 15.32 -20.55
N ASP A 543 27.74 14.21 -21.29
CA ASP A 543 27.81 12.85 -20.74
C ASP A 543 29.17 12.56 -20.08
N GLY A 544 30.26 13.15 -20.59
CA GLY A 544 31.59 13.12 -19.96
C GLY A 544 31.74 14.07 -18.77
N SER A 545 30.91 15.13 -18.72
CA SER A 545 30.71 16.04 -17.59
C SER A 545 29.79 15.46 -16.52
N LYS A 546 29.27 14.24 -16.72
CA LYS A 546 29.03 13.36 -15.57
C LYS A 546 30.38 13.29 -14.87
N ALA A 547 30.53 14.09 -13.82
CA ALA A 547 31.53 13.90 -12.79
C ALA A 547 31.75 12.40 -12.70
N ALA A 548 32.99 11.96 -12.97
CA ALA A 548 33.40 10.58 -12.91
C ALA A 548 32.55 9.93 -11.83
N SER A 549 31.69 8.96 -12.20
CA SER A 549 30.74 8.36 -11.27
C SER A 549 31.50 8.17 -9.97
N PRO A 550 31.17 8.90 -8.89
CA PRO A 550 32.02 8.94 -7.71
C PRO A 550 32.29 7.49 -7.37
N ALA A 551 33.56 7.12 -7.24
CA ALA A 551 33.95 5.75 -6.94
C ALA A 551 33.00 5.27 -5.84
N LYS A 552 32.22 4.21 -6.12
CA LYS A 552 31.22 3.71 -5.17
C LYS A 552 31.94 3.61 -3.84
N ALA A 553 31.46 4.34 -2.83
CA ALA A 553 32.02 4.22 -1.51
C ALA A 553 31.89 2.75 -1.10
N ASP A 554 33.01 2.03 -1.06
CA ASP A 554 33.00 0.61 -0.77
C ASP A 554 32.95 0.44 0.75
N ILE A 555 31.75 0.62 1.29
CA ILE A 555 31.43 0.40 2.70
C ILE A 555 31.54 -1.08 3.11
N THR A 556 31.70 -1.98 2.15
CA THR A 556 31.76 -3.43 2.40
C THR A 556 33.18 -3.91 2.72
N VAL A 557 34.18 -3.05 2.57
CA VAL A 557 35.57 -3.30 2.98
C VAL A 557 35.62 -3.66 4.47
N PRO A 558 36.45 -4.65 4.87
CA PRO A 558 36.63 -5.00 6.28
C PRO A 558 36.97 -3.78 7.16
N LEU A 559 36.50 -3.77 8.41
CA LEU A 559 36.69 -2.64 9.33
C LEU A 559 38.16 -2.21 9.46
N ALA A 560 39.07 -3.18 9.43
CA ALA A 560 40.52 -2.98 9.53
C ALA A 560 41.11 -2.16 8.37
N ASP A 561 40.56 -2.33 7.16
CA ASP A 561 41.11 -1.77 5.92
C ASP A 561 40.34 -0.53 5.44
N TYR A 562 39.19 -0.24 6.07
CA TYR A 562 38.36 0.89 5.70
C TYR A 562 38.91 2.23 6.22
N ASP A 563 39.26 3.12 5.30
CA ASP A 563 39.63 4.52 5.57
C ASP A 563 38.40 5.43 5.41
N PRO A 564 37.87 6.02 6.51
CA PRO A 564 36.61 6.77 6.47
C PRO A 564 36.66 8.09 5.69
N GLU A 565 37.85 8.63 5.41
CA GLU A 565 38.00 9.89 4.66
C GLU A 565 38.26 9.61 3.17
N LYS A 566 38.96 8.52 2.84
CA LYS A 566 39.32 8.18 1.45
C LYS A 566 38.34 7.22 0.76
N ALA A 567 37.58 6.43 1.52
CA ALA A 567 36.64 5.47 0.96
C ALA A 567 35.34 6.11 0.44
N VAL A 568 35.23 7.44 0.47
CA VAL A 568 34.04 8.20 0.11
C VAL A 568 34.39 9.32 -0.87
N ALA A 569 33.38 9.86 -1.55
CA ALA A 569 33.56 10.84 -2.62
C ALA A 569 33.03 12.24 -2.27
N TRP A 570 32.99 12.59 -0.98
CA TRP A 570 32.60 13.90 -0.46
C TRP A 570 33.55 14.31 0.68
N GLY A 571 33.76 15.61 0.85
CA GLY A 571 34.67 16.16 1.85
C GLY A 571 33.99 16.63 3.14
N SER A 572 34.77 17.21 4.03
CA SER A 572 34.30 17.77 5.31
C SER A 572 33.40 19.00 5.16
N GLU A 573 33.38 19.63 3.98
CA GLU A 573 32.56 20.81 3.66
C GLU A 573 31.23 20.45 2.96
N ASP A 574 31.06 19.19 2.51
CA ASP A 574 29.88 18.70 1.77
C ASP A 574 28.83 18.07 2.68
N GLU A 575 27.54 18.36 2.46
CA GLU A 575 26.46 17.66 3.17
C GLU A 575 26.49 16.15 2.87
N VAL A 576 26.12 15.32 3.86
CA VAL A 576 26.17 13.86 3.68
C VAL A 576 25.23 13.44 2.53
N PRO A 577 25.74 12.78 1.46
CA PRO A 577 24.89 12.35 0.36
C PRO A 577 23.89 11.28 0.83
N TYR A 578 22.61 11.42 0.48
CA TYR A 578 21.59 10.41 0.83
C TYR A 578 21.89 9.07 0.15
N LEU A 579 22.53 9.10 -1.03
CA LEU A 579 23.02 7.91 -1.73
C LEU A 579 24.00 7.08 -0.87
N HIS A 580 24.78 7.69 0.03
CA HIS A 580 25.64 6.95 0.94
C HIS A 580 24.82 6.07 1.88
N VAL A 581 23.78 6.64 2.49
CA VAL A 581 22.82 5.89 3.33
C VAL A 581 22.09 4.83 2.51
N ALA A 582 21.57 5.19 1.34
CA ALA A 582 20.85 4.27 0.47
C ALA A 582 21.70 3.07 0.02
N ASN A 583 22.99 3.27 -0.27
CA ASN A 583 23.92 2.18 -0.58
C ASN A 583 24.14 1.26 0.62
N THR A 584 24.25 1.81 1.84
CA THR A 584 24.32 1.00 3.07
C THR A 584 23.06 0.18 3.29
N LEU A 585 21.89 0.78 3.06
CA LEU A 585 20.61 0.09 3.12
C LEU A 585 20.50 -1.03 2.06
N GLU A 586 21.10 -0.84 0.89
CA GLU A 586 21.18 -1.86 -0.17
C GLU A 586 22.05 -3.05 0.25
N VAL A 587 23.20 -2.80 0.88
CA VAL A 587 24.06 -3.86 1.43
C VAL A 587 23.33 -4.63 2.52
N LEU A 588 22.63 -3.94 3.43
CA LEU A 588 21.82 -4.57 4.47
C LEU A 588 20.69 -5.43 3.90
N ALA A 589 20.02 -4.95 2.85
CA ALA A 589 18.92 -5.67 2.22
C ALA A 589 19.37 -6.90 1.41
N SER A 590 20.62 -6.93 0.93
CA SER A 590 21.15 -7.98 0.06
C SER A 590 22.00 -9.02 0.79
N THR A 591 22.53 -8.69 1.97
CA THR A 591 23.44 -9.55 2.73
C THR A 591 22.66 -10.53 3.64
N SER A 592 22.99 -11.83 3.58
CA SER A 592 22.45 -12.85 4.49
C SER A 592 23.20 -12.94 5.83
N GLY A 593 24.47 -12.53 5.87
CA GLY A 593 25.32 -12.53 7.06
C GLY A 593 25.14 -11.31 7.97
N ARG A 594 24.78 -11.54 9.24
CA ARG A 594 24.53 -10.46 10.23
C ARG A 594 25.74 -9.56 10.48
N ASN A 595 26.96 -10.12 10.39
CA ASN A 595 28.21 -9.40 10.67
C ASN A 595 28.57 -8.43 9.55
N ALA A 596 28.56 -8.88 8.29
CA ALA A 596 28.90 -8.03 7.15
C ALA A 596 27.98 -6.80 7.02
N GLY A 597 26.67 -6.97 7.28
CA GLY A 597 25.75 -5.83 7.34
C GLY A 597 26.05 -4.87 8.50
N SER A 598 26.45 -5.41 9.65
CA SER A 598 26.86 -4.60 10.81
C SER A 598 28.15 -3.82 10.56
N ASP A 599 29.10 -4.40 9.83
CA ASP A 599 30.37 -3.76 9.51
C ASP A 599 30.15 -2.64 8.48
N ALA A 600 29.31 -2.86 7.47
CA ALA A 600 28.93 -1.83 6.51
C ALA A 600 28.25 -0.61 7.18
N LEU A 601 27.35 -0.85 8.13
CA LEU A 601 26.77 0.21 8.96
C LEU A 601 27.82 0.96 9.77
N THR A 602 28.75 0.21 10.38
CA THR A 602 29.83 0.80 11.19
C THR A 602 30.72 1.68 10.31
N ASN A 603 31.12 1.22 9.12
CA ASN A 603 31.91 1.99 8.16
C ASN A 603 31.19 3.25 7.67
N MET A 604 29.89 3.16 7.36
CA MET A 604 29.08 4.34 7.01
C MET A 604 29.12 5.39 8.12
N PHE A 605 28.88 4.98 9.38
CA PHE A 605 28.94 5.92 10.50
C PHE A 605 30.36 6.46 10.75
N ARG A 606 31.42 5.67 10.55
CA ARG A 606 32.82 6.14 10.66
C ARG A 606 33.10 7.29 9.70
N SER A 607 32.63 7.21 8.46
CA SER A 607 32.79 8.28 7.46
C SER A 607 32.03 9.54 7.85
N VAL A 608 30.82 9.39 8.41
CA VAL A 608 30.06 10.53 8.94
C VAL A 608 30.75 11.15 10.16
N PHE A 609 31.29 10.35 11.09
CA PHE A 609 32.06 10.86 12.23
C PHE A 609 33.36 11.57 11.81
N ALA A 610 34.02 11.10 10.76
CA ALA A 610 35.25 11.70 10.27
C ALA A 610 35.01 13.04 9.55
N LEU A 611 33.94 13.12 8.75
CA LEU A 611 33.73 14.24 7.81
C LEU A 611 32.61 15.21 8.22
N ARG A 612 31.51 14.71 8.82
CA ARG A 612 30.28 15.49 9.08
C ARG A 612 29.56 15.07 10.37
N ARG A 613 30.23 15.24 11.52
CA ARG A 613 29.70 14.87 12.85
C ARG A 613 28.33 15.46 13.18
N SER A 614 28.05 16.68 12.73
CA SER A 614 26.79 17.39 12.99
C SER A 614 25.57 16.73 12.35
N GLU A 615 25.74 15.90 11.31
CA GLU A 615 24.64 15.21 10.62
C GLU A 615 24.38 13.80 11.16
N ILE A 616 25.15 13.31 12.14
CA ILE A 616 25.07 11.92 12.61
C ILE A 616 23.66 11.56 13.11
N THR A 617 22.96 12.48 13.80
CA THR A 617 21.58 12.30 14.26
C THR A 617 20.63 12.02 13.10
N ASP A 618 20.70 12.84 12.04
CA ASP A 618 19.84 12.72 10.86
C ASP A 618 20.17 11.45 10.05
N VAL A 619 21.44 11.04 10.01
CA VAL A 619 21.87 9.78 9.40
C VAL A 619 21.31 8.57 10.16
N VAL A 620 21.35 8.58 11.50
CA VAL A 620 20.78 7.49 12.32
C VAL A 620 19.28 7.38 12.08
N TYR A 621 18.56 8.50 12.06
CA TYR A 621 17.13 8.53 11.76
C TYR A 621 16.80 8.04 10.35
N ALA A 622 17.55 8.48 9.34
CA ALA A 622 17.40 8.04 7.95
C ALA A 622 17.64 6.52 7.80
N THR A 623 18.58 5.96 8.57
CA THR A 623 18.91 4.52 8.54
C THR A 623 17.79 3.65 9.13
N ILE A 624 17.00 4.19 10.06
CA ILE A 624 15.85 3.49 10.67
C ILE A 624 14.54 3.80 9.93
N GLY A 625 14.46 4.94 9.24
CA GLY A 625 13.24 5.44 8.62
C GLY A 625 12.29 6.13 9.59
N LYS A 626 12.83 6.83 10.60
CA LYS A 626 12.07 7.69 11.54
C LYS A 626 12.53 9.14 11.43
N LEU A 627 11.76 10.07 11.99
CA LEU A 627 12.03 11.52 11.89
C LEU A 627 12.36 12.18 13.24
N ALA A 628 11.92 11.55 14.31
CA ALA A 628 11.99 12.01 15.70
C ALA A 628 11.76 10.80 16.65
N PRO A 629 11.94 10.96 17.97
CA PRO A 629 11.55 9.97 18.96
C PRO A 629 10.04 9.67 18.91
N ASP A 630 9.63 8.43 19.18
CA ASP A 630 8.22 8.00 19.07
C ASP A 630 7.26 8.74 20.02
N TYR A 631 7.80 9.29 21.11
CA TYR A 631 7.05 10.06 22.09
C TYR A 631 6.92 11.53 21.73
N GLU A 632 7.67 12.03 20.73
CA GLU A 632 7.51 13.39 20.23
C GLU A 632 6.46 13.37 19.11
N GLY A 633 5.32 14.03 19.34
CA GLY A 633 4.24 14.10 18.34
C GLY A 633 4.75 14.63 16.99
N GLY A 634 4.13 14.19 15.88
CA GLY A 634 4.53 14.64 14.54
C GLY A 634 5.60 13.77 13.86
N ALA A 635 5.90 12.58 14.38
CA ALA A 635 6.74 11.59 13.70
C ALA A 635 6.04 10.85 12.54
N ASP A 636 4.69 10.83 12.52
CA ASP A 636 3.92 10.22 11.43
C ASP A 636 3.84 11.18 10.24
N MET A 637 4.33 10.71 9.09
CA MET A 637 4.25 11.44 7.83
C MET A 637 2.79 11.66 7.39
N GLY A 638 1.85 10.82 7.83
CA GLY A 638 0.43 10.91 7.45
C GLY A 638 0.22 10.74 5.95
N VAL A 639 1.06 9.91 5.32
CA VAL A 639 1.05 9.59 3.88
C VAL A 639 0.62 8.14 3.72
N GLY A 640 -0.57 7.93 3.16
CA GLY A 640 -1.09 6.59 2.86
C GLY A 640 -0.44 5.97 1.61
N GLY A 641 -0.54 4.64 1.47
CA GLY A 641 0.01 3.92 0.32
C GLY A 641 -0.53 4.40 -1.04
N SER A 642 -1.77 4.90 -1.09
CA SER A 642 -2.35 5.53 -2.28
C SER A 642 -1.60 6.80 -2.68
N THR A 643 -1.30 7.68 -1.72
CA THR A 643 -0.54 8.91 -1.92
C THR A 643 0.89 8.61 -2.39
N VAL A 644 1.55 7.59 -1.82
CA VAL A 644 2.89 7.15 -2.27
C VAL A 644 2.83 6.64 -3.71
N ILE A 645 1.86 5.78 -4.05
CA ILE A 645 1.68 5.27 -5.42
C ILE A 645 1.45 6.43 -6.41
N GLN A 646 0.64 7.42 -6.03
CA GLN A 646 0.41 8.59 -6.86
C GLN A 646 1.68 9.42 -7.06
N ALA A 647 2.46 9.62 -5.99
CA ALA A 647 3.75 10.30 -6.08
C ALA A 647 4.74 9.56 -7.01
N ILE A 648 4.77 8.22 -6.96
CA ILE A 648 5.58 7.41 -7.90
C ILE A 648 5.08 7.59 -9.34
N CYS A 649 3.76 7.55 -9.57
CA CYS A 649 3.17 7.82 -10.88
C CYS A 649 3.60 9.17 -11.45
N GLU A 650 3.49 10.24 -10.65
CA GLU A 650 3.83 11.62 -11.04
C GLU A 650 5.35 11.85 -11.21
N ALA A 651 6.17 11.14 -10.43
CA ALA A 651 7.63 11.26 -10.50
C ALA A 651 8.25 10.46 -11.67
N THR A 652 7.61 9.36 -12.08
CA THR A 652 8.16 8.44 -13.10
C THR A 652 7.40 8.45 -14.43
N GLY A 653 6.26 9.15 -14.53
CA GLY A 653 5.39 9.13 -15.70
C GLY A 653 4.79 7.74 -16.00
N THR A 654 4.68 6.90 -14.97
CA THR A 654 4.13 5.54 -15.06
C THR A 654 2.66 5.51 -14.66
N GLN A 655 1.94 4.49 -15.12
CA GLN A 655 0.54 4.27 -14.74
C GLN A 655 0.45 3.34 -13.53
N ARG A 656 -0.59 3.53 -12.70
CA ARG A 656 -0.86 2.74 -11.48
C ARG A 656 -0.87 1.24 -11.76
N ALA A 657 -1.41 0.81 -12.89
CA ALA A 657 -1.44 -0.60 -13.30
C ALA A 657 -0.04 -1.23 -13.41
N ARG A 658 0.96 -0.49 -13.92
CA ARG A 658 2.34 -0.96 -14.00
C ARG A 658 2.96 -1.08 -12.61
N ILE A 659 2.68 -0.14 -11.72
CA ILE A 659 3.12 -0.22 -10.31
C ILE A 659 2.47 -1.43 -9.64
N SER A 660 1.16 -1.64 -9.79
CA SER A 660 0.46 -2.80 -9.22
C SER A 660 0.96 -4.13 -9.77
N LYS A 661 1.39 -4.18 -11.04
CA LYS A 661 2.05 -5.36 -11.61
C LYS A 661 3.42 -5.59 -10.96
N LEU A 662 4.28 -4.57 -10.94
CA LEU A 662 5.60 -4.65 -10.33
C LEU A 662 5.53 -4.97 -8.83
N TYR A 663 4.55 -4.42 -8.12
CA TYR A 663 4.30 -4.70 -6.71
C TYR A 663 3.94 -6.17 -6.48
N ARG A 664 3.11 -6.77 -7.34
CA ARG A 664 2.82 -8.22 -7.28
C ARG A 664 4.04 -9.08 -7.58
N GLU A 665 4.87 -8.66 -8.53
CA GLU A 665 6.10 -9.39 -8.92
C GLU A 665 7.22 -9.28 -7.87
N THR A 666 7.27 -8.17 -7.13
CA THR A 666 8.37 -7.89 -6.18
C THR A 666 7.96 -8.07 -4.71
N GLY A 667 6.66 -7.97 -4.39
CA GLY A 667 6.16 -7.99 -3.03
C GLY A 667 6.42 -6.72 -2.22
N ASP A 668 7.02 -5.69 -2.83
CA ASP A 668 7.48 -4.49 -2.17
C ASP A 668 7.36 -3.24 -3.06
N LEU A 669 6.81 -2.16 -2.51
CA LEU A 669 6.59 -0.94 -3.28
C LEU A 669 7.90 -0.21 -3.58
N GLY A 670 8.88 -0.29 -2.67
CA GLY A 670 10.22 0.25 -2.91
C GLY A 670 10.93 -0.46 -4.05
N ASP A 671 10.90 -1.79 -4.07
CA ASP A 671 11.51 -2.57 -5.16
C ASP A 671 10.82 -2.29 -6.50
N ALA A 672 9.49 -2.20 -6.49
CA ALA A 672 8.72 -1.79 -7.66
C ALA A 672 9.12 -0.39 -8.15
N ALA A 673 9.28 0.58 -7.23
CA ALA A 673 9.70 1.93 -7.56
C ALA A 673 11.16 2.00 -8.06
N GLY A 674 12.07 1.24 -7.46
CA GLY A 674 13.47 1.15 -7.90
C GLY A 674 13.60 0.66 -9.36
N LYS A 675 12.69 -0.21 -9.82
CA LYS A 675 12.61 -0.64 -11.24
C LYS A 675 12.05 0.42 -12.20
N LEU A 676 11.56 1.55 -11.68
CA LEU A 676 10.94 2.64 -12.45
C LEU A 676 11.82 3.90 -12.51
N SER A 677 12.98 3.89 -11.84
CA SER A 677 13.92 5.02 -11.85
C SER A 677 14.41 5.34 -13.27
N GLY A 678 14.51 6.63 -13.62
CA GLY A 678 15.01 7.09 -14.92
C GLY A 678 13.98 7.15 -16.06
N GLY A 679 12.67 7.03 -15.76
CA GLY A 679 11.61 6.98 -16.77
C GLY A 679 11.23 8.31 -17.44
N GLN A 680 11.61 9.47 -16.88
CA GLN A 680 11.33 10.80 -17.44
C GLN A 680 12.62 11.63 -17.53
N ALA A 681 12.98 12.05 -18.74
CA ALA A 681 14.05 13.01 -18.95
C ALA A 681 13.57 14.41 -18.52
N LEU A 682 14.32 15.05 -17.63
CA LEU A 682 14.07 16.44 -17.21
C LEU A 682 15.01 17.36 -18.00
N LEU A 683 14.53 18.56 -18.34
CA LEU A 683 15.34 19.61 -18.99
C LEU A 683 16.62 19.94 -18.22
N ARG A 684 16.57 19.84 -16.89
CA ARG A 684 17.72 19.97 -15.99
C ARG A 684 17.63 18.91 -14.89
N ALA A 685 18.71 18.16 -14.70
CA ALA A 685 18.79 17.21 -13.60
C ALA A 685 18.75 17.94 -12.25
N PRO A 686 17.93 17.49 -11.28
CA PRO A 686 17.97 18.03 -9.93
C PRO A 686 19.33 17.80 -9.28
N LYS A 687 19.70 18.69 -8.34
CA LYS A 687 20.84 18.46 -7.44
C LYS A 687 20.68 17.10 -6.72
N PRO A 688 21.77 16.34 -6.51
CA PRO A 688 21.72 15.08 -5.78
C PRO A 688 21.12 15.28 -4.38
N LEU A 689 20.49 14.22 -3.85
CA LEU A 689 19.88 14.26 -2.53
C LEU A 689 20.95 14.20 -1.44
N THR A 690 20.79 15.04 -0.41
CA THR A 690 21.56 15.03 0.83
C THR A 690 20.67 14.57 1.97
N VAL A 691 21.27 14.01 3.03
CA VAL A 691 20.53 13.54 4.21
C VAL A 691 19.77 14.72 4.84
N ALA A 692 20.42 15.86 5.04
CA ALA A 692 19.80 17.09 5.52
C ALA A 692 18.55 17.49 4.71
N LYS A 693 18.64 17.48 3.36
CA LYS A 693 17.50 17.81 2.49
C LYS A 693 16.37 16.79 2.59
N VAL A 694 16.69 15.50 2.58
CA VAL A 694 15.69 14.42 2.69
C VAL A 694 14.98 14.50 4.03
N MET A 695 15.72 14.51 5.14
CA MET A 695 15.17 14.57 6.50
C MET A 695 14.37 15.85 6.74
N GLY A 696 14.89 17.01 6.32
CA GLY A 696 14.18 18.27 6.39
C GLY A 696 12.87 18.27 5.59
N THR A 697 12.83 17.63 4.42
CA THR A 697 11.61 17.52 3.61
C THR A 697 10.61 16.53 4.23
N LEU A 698 11.08 15.39 4.75
CA LEU A 698 10.21 14.43 5.42
C LEU A 698 9.57 15.01 6.70
N ARG A 699 10.32 15.80 7.48
CA ARG A 699 9.76 16.57 8.62
C ARG A 699 8.70 17.57 8.18
N LYS A 700 8.89 18.27 7.05
CA LYS A 700 7.87 19.16 6.47
C LYS A 700 6.61 18.39 6.05
N ILE A 701 6.77 17.19 5.49
CA ILE A 701 5.64 16.30 5.15
C ILE A 701 4.87 15.92 6.41
N ALA A 702 5.55 15.52 7.48
CA ALA A 702 4.90 15.13 8.73
C ALA A 702 4.19 16.31 9.44
N ALA A 703 4.80 17.50 9.38
CA ALA A 703 4.24 18.72 9.96
C ALA A 703 3.03 19.28 9.20
N ALA A 704 2.83 18.93 7.93
CA ALA A 704 1.71 19.45 7.13
C ALA A 704 0.36 18.88 7.61
N GLN A 705 -0.57 19.77 7.97
CA GLN A 705 -1.91 19.47 8.49
C GLN A 705 -2.97 20.40 7.85
N GLY A 706 -4.26 20.07 7.99
CA GLY A 706 -5.37 20.88 7.49
C GLY A 706 -5.72 20.69 6.01
N SER A 707 -6.64 21.52 5.50
CA SER A 707 -7.10 21.47 4.10
C SER A 707 -5.94 21.69 3.11
N GLY A 708 -5.85 20.86 2.08
CA GLY A 708 -4.75 20.91 1.09
C GLY A 708 -3.43 20.26 1.53
N SER A 709 -3.29 19.84 2.79
CA SER A 709 -2.07 19.18 3.29
C SER A 709 -1.69 17.94 2.50
N GLN A 710 -2.66 17.11 2.09
CA GLN A 710 -2.41 15.91 1.28
C GLN A 710 -1.76 16.23 -0.07
N LEU A 711 -2.14 17.35 -0.71
CA LEU A 711 -1.53 17.79 -1.95
C LEU A 711 -0.09 18.26 -1.72
N GLN A 712 0.14 19.05 -0.66
CA GLN A 712 1.49 19.51 -0.30
C GLN A 712 2.42 18.34 0.01
N LYS A 713 1.97 17.35 0.80
CA LYS A 713 2.71 16.13 1.11
C LYS A 713 3.08 15.36 -0.16
N ARG A 714 2.14 15.22 -1.09
CA ARG A 714 2.37 14.56 -2.38
C ARG A 714 3.40 15.32 -3.22
N SER A 715 3.26 16.64 -3.36
CA SER A 715 4.20 17.47 -4.12
C SER A 715 5.62 17.41 -3.56
N ALA A 716 5.78 17.45 -2.23
CA ALA A 716 7.07 17.29 -1.58
C ALA A 716 7.69 15.90 -1.85
N ALA A 717 6.89 14.83 -1.75
CA ALA A 717 7.34 13.48 -2.07
C ALA A 717 7.78 13.33 -3.54
N VAL A 718 7.00 13.88 -4.49
CA VAL A 718 7.35 13.90 -5.92
C VAL A 718 8.68 14.63 -6.15
N GLY A 719 8.90 15.75 -5.47
CA GLY A 719 10.15 16.51 -5.55
C GLY A 719 11.37 15.70 -5.14
N LEU A 720 11.27 14.91 -4.06
CA LEU A 720 12.35 14.01 -3.65
C LEU A 720 12.54 12.87 -4.65
N LEU A 721 11.45 12.21 -5.07
CA LEU A 721 11.50 11.06 -5.98
C LEU A 721 12.13 11.40 -7.34
N ARG A 722 11.90 12.61 -7.87
CA ARG A 722 12.51 13.09 -9.11
C ARG A 722 14.02 13.34 -9.00
N ALA A 723 14.52 13.58 -7.80
CA ALA A 723 15.94 13.83 -7.55
C ALA A 723 16.73 12.54 -7.22
N CYS A 724 16.05 11.41 -7.04
CA CYS A 724 16.67 10.14 -6.70
C CYS A 724 17.63 9.64 -7.79
N ARG A 725 18.75 9.06 -7.35
CA ARG A 725 19.80 8.40 -8.13
C ARG A 725 20.06 7.01 -7.58
N GLY A 726 20.50 6.08 -8.42
CA GLY A 726 20.83 4.71 -7.98
C GLY A 726 19.68 4.04 -7.21
N CYS A 727 19.96 3.54 -6.01
CA CYS A 727 18.98 2.87 -5.15
C CYS A 727 18.16 3.82 -4.25
N GLU A 728 18.33 5.14 -4.33
CA GLU A 728 17.65 6.10 -3.43
C GLU A 728 16.11 5.99 -3.50
N MET A 729 15.56 5.84 -4.71
CA MET A 729 14.10 5.76 -4.91
C MET A 729 13.50 4.57 -4.16
N ARG A 730 14.21 3.44 -4.12
CA ARG A 730 13.79 2.23 -3.40
C ARG A 730 13.59 2.50 -1.92
N PHE A 731 14.61 3.07 -1.27
CA PHE A 731 14.61 3.30 0.18
C PHE A 731 13.79 4.50 0.58
N LEU A 732 13.69 5.52 -0.27
CA LEU A 732 12.82 6.66 -0.02
C LEU A 732 11.34 6.27 -0.07
N VAL A 733 10.92 5.46 -1.05
CA VAL A 733 9.55 4.94 -1.11
C VAL A 733 9.22 4.05 0.09
N ARG A 734 10.18 3.22 0.51
CA ARG A 734 10.06 2.41 1.72
C ARG A 734 9.94 3.27 2.99
N THR A 735 10.69 4.36 3.08
CA THR A 735 10.58 5.34 4.17
C THR A 735 9.21 6.01 4.17
N LEU A 736 8.74 6.53 3.02
CA LEU A 736 7.41 7.13 2.87
C LEU A 736 6.27 6.15 3.19
N SER A 737 6.49 4.85 2.97
CA SER A 737 5.55 3.78 3.31
C SER A 737 5.70 3.29 4.76
N SER A 738 6.55 3.93 5.57
CA SER A 738 6.91 3.56 6.94
C SER A 738 7.36 2.10 7.08
N ASN A 739 8.06 1.56 6.08
CA ASN A 739 8.47 0.16 6.05
C ASN A 739 9.80 -0.03 5.28
N LEU A 740 10.94 0.14 5.98
CA LEU A 740 12.28 0.14 5.36
C LEU A 740 12.75 -1.23 4.85
N ARG A 741 12.33 -2.32 5.50
CA ARG A 741 12.60 -3.72 5.09
C ARG A 741 14.06 -4.04 4.74
N VAL A 742 14.99 -3.62 5.59
CA VAL A 742 16.44 -3.85 5.43
C VAL A 742 17.00 -4.90 6.39
N GLY A 743 16.16 -5.56 7.20
CA GLY A 743 16.63 -6.59 8.15
C GLY A 743 17.43 -6.04 9.35
N ALA A 744 17.68 -4.74 9.41
CA ALA A 744 18.29 -4.04 10.54
C ALA A 744 17.25 -3.22 11.30
N GLY A 745 17.25 -3.32 12.64
CA GLY A 745 16.44 -2.47 13.53
C GLY A 745 17.33 -1.66 14.46
N TRP A 746 16.72 -0.97 15.43
CA TRP A 746 17.42 -0.15 16.43
C TRP A 746 18.64 -0.84 17.05
N ARG A 747 18.52 -2.13 17.39
CA ARG A 747 19.62 -2.88 18.01
C ARG A 747 20.87 -2.95 17.14
N THR A 748 20.70 -3.20 15.84
CA THR A 748 21.82 -3.29 14.89
C THR A 748 22.43 -1.92 14.62
N VAL A 749 21.58 -0.91 14.39
CA VAL A 749 22.02 0.44 14.02
C VAL A 749 22.74 1.12 15.18
N LEU A 750 22.20 1.06 16.39
CA LEU A 750 22.80 1.68 17.58
C LEU A 750 24.08 0.96 18.02
N ALA A 751 24.15 -0.37 17.88
CA ALA A 751 25.39 -1.10 18.11
C ALA A 751 26.50 -0.66 17.14
N ALA A 752 26.17 -0.51 15.85
CA ALA A 752 27.09 -0.02 14.84
C ALA A 752 27.51 1.44 15.10
N LEU A 753 26.59 2.30 15.57
CA LEU A 753 26.89 3.67 15.98
C LEU A 753 27.92 3.71 17.13
N GLY A 754 27.73 2.89 18.17
CA GLY A 754 28.68 2.80 19.29
C GLY A 754 30.05 2.29 18.89
N ARG A 755 30.11 1.26 18.02
CA ARG A 755 31.37 0.77 17.43
C ARG A 755 32.06 1.86 16.61
N ALA A 756 31.32 2.58 15.78
CA ALA A 756 31.86 3.64 14.95
C ALA A 756 32.39 4.81 15.78
N ALA A 757 31.71 5.19 16.87
CA ALA A 757 32.14 6.23 17.78
C ALA A 757 33.47 5.86 18.48
N LEU A 758 33.60 4.62 18.96
CA LEU A 758 34.85 4.12 19.55
C LEU A 758 35.99 4.15 18.52
N LEU A 759 35.75 3.66 17.30
CA LEU A 759 36.76 3.64 16.26
C LEU A 759 37.20 5.04 15.81
N ASP A 760 36.27 6.01 15.77
CA ASP A 760 36.63 7.40 15.47
C ASP A 760 37.37 8.09 16.63
N GLU A 761 37.07 7.73 17.89
CA GLU A 761 37.86 8.14 19.05
C GLU A 761 39.30 7.64 18.95
N GLU A 762 39.49 6.34 18.74
CA GLU A 762 40.80 5.71 18.59
C GLU A 762 41.58 6.31 17.41
N ARG A 763 40.91 6.57 16.28
CA ARG A 763 41.50 7.27 15.13
C ARG A 763 42.01 8.67 15.49
N ARG A 764 41.21 9.46 16.22
CA ARG A 764 41.61 10.81 16.67
C ARG A 764 42.77 10.77 17.67
N ASN A 765 42.89 9.67 18.41
CA ASN A 765 44.01 9.41 19.32
C ASN A 765 45.25 8.83 18.61
N GLY A 766 45.18 8.59 17.29
CA GLY A 766 46.29 8.06 16.48
C GLY A 766 46.42 6.54 16.47
N SER A 767 45.46 5.80 17.04
CA SER A 767 45.42 4.34 17.06
C SER A 767 44.86 3.77 15.75
N ALA A 768 45.42 2.64 15.29
CA ALA A 768 44.88 1.90 14.15
C ALA A 768 43.60 1.13 14.55
N PRO A 769 42.58 0.97 13.66
CA PRO A 769 41.37 0.20 13.96
C PRO A 769 41.63 -1.23 14.43
N THR A 770 42.68 -1.87 13.90
CA THR A 770 43.10 -3.24 14.26
C THR A 770 43.58 -3.38 15.69
N SER A 771 43.93 -2.29 16.36
CA SER A 771 44.36 -2.30 17.76
C SER A 771 43.21 -2.47 18.75
N VAL A 772 41.96 -2.26 18.32
CA VAL A 772 40.79 -2.30 19.22
C VAL A 772 40.26 -3.73 19.31
N PRO A 773 40.25 -4.36 20.50
CA PRO A 773 39.71 -5.70 20.66
C PRO A 773 38.21 -5.76 20.38
N LYS A 774 37.75 -6.84 19.74
CA LYS A 774 36.33 -7.08 19.45
C LYS A 774 35.42 -6.92 20.68
N LYS A 775 35.90 -7.35 21.86
CA LYS A 775 35.18 -7.22 23.14
C LYS A 775 34.91 -5.75 23.51
N ARG A 776 35.84 -4.82 23.24
CA ARG A 776 35.63 -3.37 23.47
C ARG A 776 34.64 -2.79 22.45
N LEU A 777 34.70 -3.22 21.19
CA LEU A 777 33.71 -2.82 20.17
C LEU A 777 32.29 -3.27 20.54
N ASP A 778 32.13 -4.51 20.97
CA ASP A 778 30.84 -5.04 21.40
C ASP A 778 30.34 -4.33 22.68
N ALA A 779 31.24 -4.02 23.62
CA ALA A 779 30.91 -3.23 24.80
C ALA A 779 30.43 -1.81 24.43
N ALA A 780 31.15 -1.10 23.55
CA ALA A 780 30.75 0.23 23.09
C ALA A 780 29.38 0.23 22.39
N GLY A 781 29.13 -0.79 21.54
CA GLY A 781 27.81 -0.98 20.94
C GLY A 781 26.72 -1.20 21.98
N GLN A 782 27.00 -2.00 23.02
CA GLN A 782 26.06 -2.25 24.11
C GLN A 782 25.78 -1.01 24.97
N LEU A 783 26.78 -0.16 25.22
CA LEU A 783 26.62 1.10 25.97
C LEU A 783 25.63 2.05 25.27
N VAL A 784 25.77 2.24 23.95
CA VAL A 784 24.84 3.07 23.17
C VAL A 784 23.43 2.48 23.16
N LEU A 785 23.32 1.14 23.10
CA LEU A 785 22.03 0.46 23.20
C LEU A 785 21.36 0.67 24.55
N ASP A 786 22.10 0.52 25.63
CA ASP A 786 21.60 0.68 27.00
C ASP A 786 21.20 2.14 27.28
N ALA A 787 21.98 3.11 26.76
CA ALA A 787 21.64 4.53 26.80
C ALA A 787 20.31 4.82 26.10
N TYR A 788 20.13 4.33 24.87
CA TYR A 788 18.86 4.47 24.13
C TYR A 788 17.70 3.73 24.80
N GLN A 789 17.94 2.57 25.40
CA GLN A 789 16.88 1.84 26.11
C GLN A 789 16.41 2.60 27.35
N THR A 790 17.32 3.35 27.98
CA THR A 790 17.00 4.17 29.16
C THR A 790 16.32 5.48 28.78
N CYS A 791 16.74 6.10 27.67
CA CYS A 791 16.10 7.28 27.08
C CYS A 791 16.06 7.11 25.56
N PRO A 792 14.92 6.70 24.96
CA PRO A 792 14.79 6.35 23.54
C PRO A 792 14.66 7.59 22.67
N SER A 793 15.66 8.46 22.75
CA SER A 793 15.87 9.62 21.90
C SER A 793 17.24 9.54 21.27
N VAL A 794 17.28 9.50 19.94
CA VAL A 794 18.56 9.52 19.21
C VAL A 794 19.28 10.84 19.47
N ASN A 795 18.54 11.95 19.56
CA ASN A 795 19.12 13.27 19.80
C ASN A 795 19.94 13.27 21.08
N GLU A 796 19.33 12.84 22.19
CA GLU A 796 19.97 12.83 23.51
C GLU A 796 21.16 11.87 23.55
N VAL A 797 21.02 10.67 22.97
CA VAL A 797 22.09 9.67 22.94
C VAL A 797 23.26 10.14 22.10
N VAL A 798 23.00 10.74 20.94
CA VAL A 798 24.04 11.30 20.08
C VAL A 798 24.71 12.50 20.72
N ASP A 799 23.97 13.42 21.32
CA ASP A 799 24.53 14.60 21.98
C ASP A 799 25.47 14.17 23.12
N ALA A 800 25.05 13.19 23.94
CA ALA A 800 25.88 12.62 25.00
C ALA A 800 27.10 11.83 24.47
N LEU A 801 26.99 11.22 23.30
CA LEU A 801 28.07 10.51 22.61
C LEU A 801 29.08 11.48 21.98
N LEU A 802 28.63 12.62 21.46
CA LEU A 802 29.50 13.66 20.89
C LEU A 802 30.23 14.46 21.98
N ALA A 803 29.67 14.54 23.19
CA ALA A 803 30.23 15.27 24.32
C ALA A 803 31.49 14.62 24.94
N GLY A 804 31.78 13.34 24.69
CA GLY A 804 32.95 12.68 25.27
C GLY A 804 33.09 11.20 24.88
N PRO A 805 34.03 10.46 25.49
CA PRO A 805 34.28 9.04 25.19
C PRO A 805 33.05 8.16 25.36
N VAL A 806 32.91 7.11 24.54
CA VAL A 806 31.74 6.20 24.60
C VAL A 806 31.65 5.44 25.92
N GLU A 807 32.78 5.16 26.57
CA GLU A 807 32.85 4.42 27.84
C GLU A 807 32.19 5.20 29.00
N ASP A 808 32.19 6.53 28.93
CA ASP A 808 31.59 7.44 29.92
C ASP A 808 30.10 7.71 29.64
N LEU A 809 29.52 7.14 28.58
CA LEU A 809 28.14 7.36 28.20
C LEU A 809 27.12 7.07 29.34
N PRO A 810 27.28 6.03 30.19
CA PRO A 810 26.38 5.80 31.32
C PRO A 810 26.35 6.92 32.36
N ALA A 811 27.42 7.71 32.48
CA ALA A 811 27.45 8.86 33.40
C ALA A 811 26.75 10.10 32.82
N ARG A 812 26.65 10.18 31.48
CA ARG A 812 26.04 11.31 30.75
C ARG A 812 24.63 11.03 30.25
N SER A 813 24.19 9.78 30.30
CA SER A 813 22.87 9.34 29.83
C SER A 813 22.14 8.57 30.93
N GLY A 814 20.82 8.71 30.99
CA GLY A 814 20.02 8.11 32.06
C GLY A 814 18.53 8.35 31.87
N ALA A 815 17.73 7.84 32.80
CA ALA A 815 16.29 8.03 32.76
C ALA A 815 15.98 9.51 33.01
N ARG A 816 15.18 10.13 32.15
CA ARG A 816 14.85 11.55 32.22
C ARG A 816 13.35 11.74 32.37
N LEU A 817 12.95 12.67 33.24
CA LEU A 817 11.55 13.02 33.38
C LEU A 817 11.00 13.56 32.04
N MET A 818 9.76 13.18 31.71
CA MET A 818 9.07 13.49 30.45
C MET A 818 9.63 12.83 29.17
N ALA A 819 10.61 11.92 29.29
CA ALA A 819 11.03 11.01 28.22
C ALA A 819 10.87 9.56 28.70
N PRO A 820 10.22 8.66 27.95
CA PRO A 820 9.95 7.32 28.43
C PRO A 820 11.21 6.49 28.64
N VAL A 821 11.15 5.49 29.51
CA VAL A 821 12.11 4.39 29.60
C VAL A 821 11.55 3.21 28.81
N GLN A 822 12.36 2.54 27.99
CA GLN A 822 11.90 1.34 27.26
C GLN A 822 11.38 0.28 28.25
N PRO A 823 10.17 -0.26 28.04
CA PRO A 823 9.61 -1.21 29.02
C PRO A 823 10.42 -2.50 29.13
N MET A 824 10.64 -2.98 30.35
CA MET A 824 11.19 -4.31 30.62
C MET A 824 10.15 -5.37 30.26
N LEU A 825 10.57 -6.48 29.64
CA LEU A 825 9.69 -7.52 29.10
C LEU A 825 9.88 -8.84 29.85
N ALA A 826 8.80 -9.62 29.98
CA ALA A 826 8.81 -10.96 30.57
C ALA A 826 9.01 -12.08 29.52
N ILE A 827 9.68 -13.15 29.93
CA ILE A 827 9.81 -14.41 29.18
C ILE A 827 8.45 -15.15 29.18
N PRO A 828 7.88 -15.48 28.00
CA PRO A 828 6.74 -16.39 27.93
C PRO A 828 7.19 -17.82 28.26
N VAL A 829 6.32 -18.59 28.92
CA VAL A 829 6.48 -20.05 28.96
C VAL A 829 6.27 -20.63 27.56
N SER A 830 7.10 -21.59 27.19
CA SER A 830 7.02 -22.21 25.88
C SER A 830 5.92 -23.29 25.84
N PRO A 831 5.15 -23.44 24.73
CA PRO A 831 4.05 -24.39 24.65
C PRO A 831 4.43 -25.87 24.77
N ASP A 832 5.70 -26.21 24.55
CA ASP A 832 6.26 -27.56 24.61
C ASP A 832 6.55 -28.03 26.04
N VAL A 833 6.72 -27.09 26.97
CA VAL A 833 6.93 -27.37 28.40
C VAL A 833 5.74 -28.17 28.95
N GLU A 834 6.03 -29.32 29.55
CA GLU A 834 5.03 -30.24 30.11
C GLU A 834 4.41 -29.70 31.40
N ASP A 835 5.26 -29.25 32.34
CA ASP A 835 4.85 -28.53 33.56
C ASP A 835 5.36 -27.08 33.55
N PRO A 836 4.56 -26.13 33.04
CA PRO A 836 4.87 -24.70 33.04
C PRO A 836 5.21 -24.11 34.41
N ALA A 837 4.55 -24.57 35.47
CA ALA A 837 4.73 -24.02 36.81
C ALA A 837 6.06 -24.48 37.42
N ALA A 838 6.35 -25.79 37.38
CA ALA A 838 7.64 -26.32 37.83
C ALA A 838 8.80 -25.74 37.01
N TRP A 839 8.65 -25.63 35.69
CA TRP A 839 9.66 -25.00 34.83
C TRP A 839 9.94 -23.56 35.25
N ALA A 840 8.91 -22.78 35.58
CA ALA A 840 9.07 -21.40 35.98
C ALA A 840 9.82 -21.26 37.32
N VAL A 841 9.53 -22.12 38.29
CA VAL A 841 10.26 -22.20 39.57
C VAL A 841 11.74 -22.46 39.32
N THR A 842 12.07 -23.51 38.56
CA THR A 842 13.45 -23.87 38.21
C THR A 842 14.15 -22.75 37.43
N LYS A 843 13.43 -22.09 36.52
CA LYS A 843 13.99 -21.05 35.67
C LYS A 843 14.36 -19.79 36.44
N LEU A 844 13.56 -19.42 37.45
CA LEU A 844 13.83 -18.25 38.30
C LEU A 844 14.91 -18.57 39.34
N GLY A 845 14.85 -19.76 39.95
CA GLY A 845 15.85 -20.22 40.93
C GLY A 845 16.00 -19.30 42.16
N LEU A 846 15.02 -18.44 42.41
CA LEU A 846 14.98 -17.43 43.47
C LEU A 846 13.55 -17.33 43.98
N PRO A 847 13.30 -16.85 45.21
CA PRO A 847 11.98 -16.40 45.63
C PRO A 847 11.40 -15.43 44.61
N PHE A 848 10.08 -15.43 44.42
CA PHE A 848 9.46 -14.57 43.42
C PHE A 848 8.10 -14.06 43.85
N LEU A 849 7.75 -12.89 43.32
CA LEU A 849 6.44 -12.29 43.43
C LEU A 849 5.56 -12.79 42.27
N ALA A 850 4.49 -13.51 42.59
CA ALA A 850 3.46 -13.88 41.63
C ALA A 850 2.41 -12.76 41.55
N GLU A 851 2.59 -11.81 40.61
CA GLU A 851 1.64 -10.71 40.41
C GLU A 851 0.56 -11.06 39.39
N HIS A 852 -0.65 -10.52 39.58
CA HIS A 852 -1.72 -10.60 38.58
C HIS A 852 -1.27 -9.97 37.25
N LYS A 853 -1.43 -10.74 36.17
CA LYS A 853 -1.25 -10.23 34.82
C LYS A 853 -2.56 -9.64 34.31
N TYR A 854 -2.76 -8.36 34.57
CA TYR A 854 -3.91 -7.60 34.09
C TYR A 854 -4.03 -7.59 32.54
N ASP A 855 -5.26 -7.54 32.03
CA ASP A 855 -5.57 -7.37 30.59
C ASP A 855 -5.95 -5.92 30.30
N GLY A 856 -4.95 -5.05 30.22
CA GLY A 856 -5.17 -3.64 30.03
C GLY A 856 -4.22 -3.04 29.01
N GLN A 857 -4.00 -1.74 29.16
CA GLN A 857 -2.99 -1.01 28.43
C GLN A 857 -1.85 -0.64 29.37
N ARG A 858 -0.67 -1.23 29.14
CA ARG A 858 0.56 -0.80 29.84
C ARG A 858 0.85 0.66 29.52
N ILE A 859 0.98 1.45 30.58
CA ILE A 859 1.36 2.85 30.53
C ILE A 859 2.50 3.15 31.49
N GLN A 860 3.33 4.08 31.10
CA GLN A 860 4.37 4.66 31.94
C GLN A 860 4.01 6.12 32.19
N VAL A 861 3.78 6.47 33.45
CA VAL A 861 3.29 7.78 33.87
C VAL A 861 4.42 8.57 34.49
N HIS A 862 4.70 9.73 33.91
CA HIS A 862 5.69 10.69 34.37
C HIS A 862 4.96 11.84 35.02
N LEU A 863 5.32 12.17 36.27
CA LEU A 863 4.71 13.25 37.04
C LEU A 863 5.77 14.21 37.57
N SER A 864 5.43 15.49 37.59
CA SER A 864 6.22 16.56 38.20
C SER A 864 5.34 17.46 39.05
N ARG A 865 5.91 17.99 40.14
CA ARG A 865 5.27 18.93 41.06
C ARG A 865 4.84 20.24 40.39
N ASP A 866 5.49 20.65 39.31
CA ASP A 866 5.11 21.83 38.53
C ASP A 866 3.81 21.63 37.70
N GLY A 867 3.17 20.46 37.85
CA GLY A 867 1.93 20.10 37.17
C GLY A 867 2.14 19.46 35.81
N ARG A 868 3.38 19.31 35.33
CA ARG A 868 3.66 18.57 34.09
C ARG A 868 3.45 17.08 34.30
N ALA A 869 2.73 16.47 33.38
CA ALA A 869 2.51 15.04 33.34
C ALA A 869 2.54 14.52 31.91
N ARG A 870 3.08 13.32 31.72
CA ARG A 870 3.03 12.59 30.46
C ARG A 870 2.74 11.12 30.69
N VAL A 871 1.99 10.52 29.77
CA VAL A 871 1.68 9.09 29.77
C VAL A 871 2.23 8.50 28.49
N PHE A 872 3.07 7.48 28.60
CA PHE A 872 3.62 6.77 27.45
C PHE A 872 3.07 5.36 27.38
N SER A 873 2.73 4.90 26.18
CA SER A 873 2.36 3.51 25.95
C SER A 873 3.56 2.57 26.02
N ARG A 874 3.30 1.26 25.96
CA ARG A 874 4.32 0.22 25.78
C ARG A 874 5.30 0.45 24.62
N ASN A 875 4.87 1.12 23.55
CA ASN A 875 5.73 1.42 22.39
C ASN A 875 6.37 2.81 22.49
N CYS A 876 6.36 3.41 23.67
CA CYS A 876 6.84 4.77 23.93
C CYS A 876 6.06 5.87 23.19
N GLU A 877 4.86 5.59 22.67
CA GLU A 877 4.00 6.65 22.08
C GLU A 877 3.32 7.47 23.19
N ASP A 878 3.19 8.78 22.99
CA ASP A 878 2.46 9.66 23.92
C ASP A 878 0.94 9.38 23.91
N ARG A 879 0.40 9.06 25.08
CA ARG A 879 -1.01 8.78 25.36
C ARG A 879 -1.60 9.70 26.43
N THR A 880 -0.94 10.82 26.73
CA THR A 880 -1.35 11.76 27.78
C THR A 880 -2.78 12.25 27.59
N LYS A 881 -3.17 12.57 26.35
CA LYS A 881 -4.53 13.02 26.01
C LYS A 881 -5.60 11.93 26.15
N ALA A 882 -5.24 10.65 26.10
CA ALA A 882 -6.18 9.54 26.21
C ALA A 882 -6.52 9.19 27.68
N PHE A 883 -5.65 9.55 28.62
CA PHE A 883 -5.76 9.19 30.04
C PHE A 883 -5.60 10.39 31.01
N PRO A 884 -6.36 11.49 30.82
CA PRO A 884 -6.26 12.65 31.71
C PRO A 884 -6.74 12.36 33.14
N ASP A 885 -7.71 11.47 33.30
CA ASP A 885 -8.22 10.93 34.57
C ASP A 885 -7.16 10.13 35.34
N VAL A 886 -6.42 9.26 34.66
CA VAL A 886 -5.33 8.47 35.27
C VAL A 886 -4.20 9.37 35.73
N VAL A 887 -3.83 10.38 34.92
CA VAL A 887 -2.85 11.40 35.31
C VAL A 887 -3.30 12.13 36.57
N LYS A 888 -4.55 12.62 36.60
CA LYS A 888 -5.11 13.31 37.75
C LYS A 888 -5.13 12.43 39.00
N ALA A 889 -5.53 11.16 38.84
CA ALA A 889 -5.61 10.22 39.94
C ALA A 889 -4.22 9.87 40.52
N LEU A 890 -3.24 9.58 39.66
CA LEU A 890 -1.87 9.29 40.11
C LEU A 890 -1.20 10.52 40.72
N ALA A 891 -1.43 11.72 40.18
CA ALA A 891 -0.94 12.96 40.77
C ALA A 891 -1.51 13.19 42.18
N ALA A 892 -2.80 12.92 42.39
CA ALA A 892 -3.44 13.01 43.70
C ALA A 892 -2.98 11.91 44.69
N ALA A 893 -2.65 10.72 44.18
CA ALA A 893 -2.16 9.60 44.97
C ALA A 893 -0.64 9.71 45.29
N SER A 894 0.11 10.51 44.54
CA SER A 894 1.56 10.67 44.71
C SER A 894 1.90 11.37 46.03
N ARG A 895 2.91 10.84 46.72
CA ARG A 895 3.56 11.45 47.89
C ARG A 895 4.92 12.08 47.57
N ARG A 896 5.29 12.11 46.30
CA ARG A 896 6.62 12.51 45.81
C ARG A 896 6.53 13.66 44.80
N ASP A 897 7.62 14.40 44.66
CA ASP A 897 7.68 15.60 43.82
C ASP A 897 7.87 15.24 42.34
N THR A 898 8.65 14.21 42.04
CA THR A 898 8.78 13.67 40.68
C THR A 898 8.77 12.15 40.67
N LEU A 899 8.06 11.55 39.70
CA LEU A 899 7.92 10.11 39.59
C LEU A 899 7.90 9.63 38.14
N ILE A 900 8.42 8.42 37.92
CA ILE A 900 8.14 7.59 36.75
C ILE A 900 7.59 6.26 37.24
N VAL A 901 6.29 6.03 37.03
CA VAL A 901 5.57 4.83 37.46
C VAL A 901 5.22 3.97 36.25
N ASP A 902 5.42 2.66 36.34
CA ASP A 902 4.96 1.69 35.33
C ASP A 902 3.68 1.00 35.84
N ALA A 903 2.62 1.07 35.04
CA ALA A 903 1.28 0.65 35.43
C ALA A 903 0.50 -0.01 34.29
N GLU A 904 -0.48 -0.84 34.63
CA GLU A 904 -1.48 -1.32 33.69
C GLU A 904 -2.80 -0.59 33.93
N VAL A 905 -3.34 0.09 32.91
CA VAL A 905 -4.69 0.67 32.99
C VAL A 905 -5.70 -0.35 32.49
N VAL A 906 -6.72 -0.63 33.30
CA VAL A 906 -7.76 -1.63 33.03
C VAL A 906 -9.12 -0.99 33.22
N GLY A 907 -10.07 -1.29 32.33
CA GLY A 907 -11.47 -0.91 32.52
C GLY A 907 -12.09 -1.66 33.70
N ILE A 908 -12.97 -1.01 34.45
CA ILE A 908 -13.63 -1.63 35.61
C ILE A 908 -15.14 -1.42 35.56
N ASP A 909 -15.87 -2.31 36.24
CA ASP A 909 -17.31 -2.21 36.49
C ASP A 909 -17.60 -2.44 37.96
N TRP A 910 -18.18 -1.45 38.63
CA TRP A 910 -18.62 -1.61 40.01
C TRP A 910 -19.69 -2.69 40.13
N LEU A 911 -19.60 -3.49 41.20
CA LEU A 911 -20.59 -4.52 41.47
C LEU A 911 -21.98 -3.90 41.70
N PRO A 912 -23.07 -4.59 41.32
CA PRO A 912 -24.42 -4.07 41.52
C PRO A 912 -24.68 -3.63 42.96
N GLY A 913 -25.17 -2.39 43.13
CA GLY A 913 -25.45 -1.81 44.45
C GLY A 913 -24.23 -1.26 45.19
N VAL A 914 -23.05 -1.27 44.59
CA VAL A 914 -21.83 -0.66 45.13
C VAL A 914 -21.45 0.53 44.25
N SER A 915 -21.28 1.72 44.85
CA SER A 915 -20.70 2.88 44.16
C SER A 915 -19.38 3.28 44.81
N ARG A 916 -18.53 3.96 44.05
CA ARG A 916 -17.25 4.50 44.53
C ARG A 916 -17.39 5.36 45.78
N GLU A 917 -18.43 6.19 45.85
CA GLU A 917 -18.66 7.13 46.95
C GLU A 917 -19.16 6.41 48.22
N GLN A 918 -19.90 5.32 48.04
CA GLN A 918 -20.55 4.56 49.11
C GLN A 918 -19.66 3.47 49.69
N TRP A 919 -18.73 2.92 48.89
CA TRP A 919 -17.86 1.85 49.35
C TRP A 919 -16.90 2.33 50.45
N ARG A 920 -16.83 1.56 51.53
CA ARG A 920 -15.83 1.70 52.59
C ARG A 920 -15.20 0.33 52.81
N PRO A 921 -13.89 0.25 53.08
CA PRO A 921 -13.26 -1.01 53.46
C PRO A 921 -13.91 -1.50 54.75
N ASP A 922 -14.39 -2.74 54.74
CA ASP A 922 -15.12 -3.36 55.86
C ASP A 922 -14.20 -3.79 57.02
N GLY A 923 -12.90 -3.54 56.91
CA GLY A 923 -11.89 -3.89 57.91
C GLY A 923 -11.65 -5.40 58.05
N THR A 924 -12.30 -6.26 57.27
CA THR A 924 -12.19 -7.72 57.39
C THR A 924 -11.02 -8.31 56.58
N GLY A 925 -10.34 -7.50 55.77
CA GLY A 925 -9.23 -7.95 54.93
C GLY A 925 -9.64 -8.96 53.84
N GLY A 926 -10.95 -9.13 53.59
CA GLY A 926 -11.48 -10.03 52.57
C GLY A 926 -11.15 -9.59 51.15
N ALA A 927 -10.63 -10.51 50.34
CA ALA A 927 -10.02 -10.30 49.02
C ALA A 927 -10.97 -9.92 47.87
N ALA A 928 -12.27 -9.69 48.11
CA ALA A 928 -13.23 -9.40 47.04
C ALA A 928 -13.22 -7.90 46.67
N ARG A 929 -12.72 -7.58 45.47
CA ARG A 929 -12.78 -6.21 44.93
C ARG A 929 -14.24 -5.78 44.75
N PRO A 930 -14.61 -4.52 45.04
CA PRO A 930 -15.97 -4.00 44.85
C PRO A 930 -16.34 -3.74 43.38
N TYR A 931 -15.52 -4.22 42.44
CA TYR A 931 -15.68 -4.06 41.01
C TYR A 931 -15.06 -5.25 40.27
N ARG A 932 -15.48 -5.44 39.03
CA ARG A 932 -14.97 -6.44 38.08
C ARG A 932 -14.04 -5.79 37.08
N LEU A 933 -13.11 -6.57 36.54
CA LEU A 933 -12.21 -6.13 35.48
C LEU A 933 -12.87 -6.35 34.11
N ARG A 934 -12.88 -5.32 33.27
CA ARG A 934 -13.29 -5.41 31.87
C ARG A 934 -12.14 -5.91 31.00
N ALA A 935 -12.47 -6.52 29.86
CA ALA A 935 -11.47 -6.95 28.89
C ALA A 935 -10.82 -5.76 28.17
N PHE A 936 -9.61 -5.94 27.63
CA PHE A 936 -8.91 -4.89 26.87
C PHE A 936 -9.72 -4.35 25.68
N GLN A 937 -10.55 -5.17 25.02
CA GLN A 937 -11.36 -4.72 23.89
C GLN A 937 -12.40 -3.67 24.29
N GLU A 938 -12.99 -3.81 25.47
CA GLU A 938 -13.91 -2.83 26.00
C GLU A 938 -13.16 -1.55 26.33
N LEU A 939 -12.03 -1.64 27.03
CA LEU A 939 -11.14 -0.49 27.26
C LEU A 939 -10.74 0.21 25.95
N ALA A 940 -10.51 -0.54 24.88
CA ALA A 940 -10.12 0.00 23.57
C ALA A 940 -11.24 0.78 22.86
N THR A 941 -12.49 0.66 23.30
CA THR A 941 -13.61 1.52 22.82
C THR A 941 -13.57 2.93 23.40
N ARG A 942 -12.79 3.14 24.47
CA ARG A 942 -12.62 4.45 25.09
C ARG A 942 -12.04 5.47 24.08
N PRO A 943 -12.55 6.72 24.04
CA PRO A 943 -12.07 7.74 23.12
C PRO A 943 -10.57 7.96 23.26
N ARG A 944 -9.85 8.01 22.13
CA ARG A 944 -8.38 8.12 22.12
C ARG A 944 -7.84 9.53 22.41
N GLY A 945 -8.71 10.48 22.77
CA GLY A 945 -8.37 11.90 22.93
C GLY A 945 -7.92 12.52 21.60
N SER A 946 -8.81 13.24 20.91
CA SER A 946 -8.48 13.97 19.67
C SER A 946 -7.47 15.09 19.95
N SER A 947 -6.50 15.28 19.06
CA SER A 947 -5.54 16.41 19.13
C SER A 947 -6.13 17.74 18.62
N THR A 948 -7.37 17.74 18.10
CA THR A 948 -7.91 18.83 17.27
C THR A 948 -9.21 19.46 17.77
N THR A 949 -9.80 18.98 18.87
CA THR A 949 -11.03 19.56 19.42
C THR A 949 -10.80 20.15 20.81
N THR A 950 -11.09 21.44 20.95
CA THR A 950 -11.23 22.16 22.23
C THR A 950 -12.54 21.84 22.96
N GLU A 951 -13.39 21.00 22.38
CA GLU A 951 -14.66 20.61 22.99
C GLU A 951 -14.52 19.36 23.87
N PRO A 952 -15.15 19.35 25.06
CA PRO A 952 -15.23 18.16 25.88
C PRO A 952 -16.01 17.06 25.15
N PRO A 953 -15.58 15.79 25.23
CA PRO A 953 -16.27 14.69 24.57
C PRO A 953 -17.72 14.54 25.07
N PRO A 954 -18.65 14.08 24.22
CA PRO A 954 -20.05 13.90 24.60
C PRO A 954 -20.21 12.80 25.66
N ALA A 955 -21.14 13.04 26.59
CA ALA A 955 -21.47 12.15 27.70
C ALA A 955 -22.13 10.84 27.21
N THR A 956 -21.32 9.85 26.88
CA THR A 956 -21.70 8.41 26.84
C THR A 956 -20.74 7.66 27.77
N PRO A 957 -21.17 6.57 28.43
CA PRO A 957 -20.64 6.15 29.73
C PRO A 957 -19.13 5.97 29.66
N ASP A 958 -18.40 6.87 30.31
CA ASP A 958 -16.95 6.76 30.48
C ASP A 958 -16.70 5.39 31.10
N ILE A 959 -16.06 4.48 30.36
CA ILE A 959 -15.54 3.25 30.93
C ILE A 959 -14.59 3.69 32.04
N GLU A 960 -15.00 3.46 33.28
CA GLU A 960 -14.16 3.74 34.44
C GLU A 960 -12.89 2.88 34.35
N VAL A 961 -11.77 3.45 34.78
CA VAL A 961 -10.48 2.78 34.70
C VAL A 961 -9.77 2.82 36.04
N CYS A 962 -9.03 1.76 36.32
CA CYS A 962 -8.10 1.67 37.43
C CYS A 962 -6.67 1.48 36.91
N ALA A 963 -5.73 2.25 37.45
CA ALA A 963 -4.30 2.11 37.18
C ALA A 963 -3.65 1.18 38.21
N PHE A 964 -3.22 0.00 37.78
CA PHE A 964 -2.49 -0.97 38.60
C PHE A 964 -0.99 -0.76 38.46
N CYS A 965 -0.40 -0.03 39.41
CA CYS A 965 1.02 0.30 39.45
C CYS A 965 1.83 -0.93 39.87
N PHE A 966 2.77 -1.35 39.04
CA PHE A 966 3.54 -2.58 39.30
C PHE A 966 5.06 -2.35 39.43
N ASP A 967 5.59 -1.19 39.02
CA ASP A 967 7.01 -0.84 39.21
C ASP A 967 7.20 0.69 39.34
N LEU A 968 8.34 1.09 39.91
CA LEU A 968 8.75 2.49 40.06
C LEU A 968 10.16 2.66 39.51
N LEU A 969 10.34 3.59 38.56
CA LEU A 969 11.56 3.70 37.76
C LEU A 969 12.41 4.93 38.12
N LEU A 970 11.78 5.99 38.61
CA LEU A 970 12.44 7.22 39.06
C LEU A 970 11.61 7.85 40.17
N GLU A 971 12.29 8.39 41.18
CA GLU A 971 11.69 9.09 42.32
C GLU A 971 12.56 10.30 42.69
N ASP A 972 11.98 11.49 42.76
CA ASP A 972 12.65 12.73 43.20
C ASP A 972 14.00 13.02 42.51
N GLY A 973 14.10 12.67 41.22
CA GLY A 973 15.31 12.81 40.39
C GLY A 973 16.30 11.64 40.47
N GLU A 974 16.10 10.68 41.38
CA GLU A 974 16.92 9.47 41.48
C GLU A 974 16.41 8.37 40.54
N SER A 975 17.27 7.87 39.67
CA SER A 975 16.98 6.70 38.83
C SER A 975 17.01 5.42 39.67
N LEU A 976 15.90 4.70 39.72
CA LEU A 976 15.77 3.45 40.49
C LEU A 976 16.07 2.20 39.66
N LEU A 977 16.33 2.36 38.35
CA LEU A 977 16.59 1.24 37.44
C LEU A 977 17.69 0.26 37.92
N PRO A 978 18.81 0.73 38.53
CA PRO A 978 19.87 -0.17 39.01
C PRO A 978 19.48 -1.00 40.23
N LEU A 979 18.44 -0.60 40.98
CA LEU A 979 18.03 -1.23 42.24
C LEU A 979 17.26 -2.53 41.99
N PRO A 980 17.34 -3.53 42.90
CA PRO A 980 16.56 -4.76 42.78
C PRO A 980 15.05 -4.50 42.94
N LEU A 981 14.21 -5.37 42.36
CA LEU A 981 12.76 -5.23 42.38
C LEU A 981 12.17 -5.11 43.80
N SER A 982 12.73 -5.82 44.78
CA SER A 982 12.28 -5.76 46.18
C SER A 982 12.35 -4.33 46.74
N GLU A 983 13.40 -3.59 46.43
CA GLU A 983 13.54 -2.19 46.83
C GLU A 983 12.62 -1.27 46.03
N ARG A 984 12.54 -1.43 44.70
CA ARG A 984 11.64 -0.63 43.86
C ARG A 984 10.17 -0.78 44.25
N ARG A 985 9.74 -2.00 44.63
CA ARG A 985 8.38 -2.28 45.13
C ARG A 985 8.13 -1.63 46.50
N ALA A 986 9.10 -1.69 47.40
CA ALA A 986 9.00 -1.00 48.69
C ALA A 986 8.87 0.52 48.51
N ARG A 987 9.68 1.11 47.60
CA ARG A 987 9.61 2.53 47.26
C ARG A 987 8.29 2.89 46.56
N LEU A 988 7.78 2.06 45.65
CA LEU A 988 6.47 2.25 45.02
C LEU A 988 5.33 2.31 46.06
N ALA A 989 5.31 1.39 47.01
CA ALA A 989 4.31 1.35 48.08
C ALA A 989 4.39 2.58 49.01
N ALA A 990 5.59 3.12 49.21
CA ALA A 990 5.79 4.36 49.97
C ALA A 990 5.41 5.62 49.16
N ALA A 991 5.58 5.59 47.83
CA ALA A 991 5.37 6.73 46.94
C ALA A 991 3.91 6.96 46.55
N ILE A 992 3.08 5.90 46.51
CA ILE A 992 1.69 5.96 46.05
C ILE A 992 0.74 5.62 47.20
N ALA A 993 -0.21 6.52 47.49
CA ALA A 993 -1.34 6.27 48.37
C ALA A 993 -2.49 5.58 47.59
N PRO A 994 -2.71 4.25 47.74
CA PRO A 994 -3.68 3.54 46.91
C PRO A 994 -5.11 4.00 47.18
N THR A 995 -5.91 4.10 46.13
CA THR A 995 -7.35 4.38 46.17
C THR A 995 -8.09 3.33 45.35
N THR A 996 -8.97 2.58 46.02
CA THR A 996 -9.67 1.44 45.43
C THR A 996 -10.44 1.80 44.17
N GLY A 997 -10.24 1.03 43.11
CA GLY A 997 -10.88 1.25 41.80
C GLY A 997 -10.36 2.46 41.02
N VAL A 998 -9.25 3.08 41.43
CA VAL A 998 -8.69 4.27 40.78
C VAL A 998 -7.20 4.13 40.53
N VAL A 999 -6.43 3.97 41.60
CA VAL A 999 -4.98 3.77 41.58
C VAL A 999 -4.66 2.74 42.63
N GLU A 1000 -4.19 1.57 42.20
CA GLU A 1000 -3.85 0.48 43.09
C GLU A 1000 -2.43 0.00 42.81
N VAL A 1001 -1.79 -0.58 43.81
CA VAL A 1001 -0.58 -1.35 43.59
C VAL A 1001 -1.01 -2.73 43.06
N ALA A 1002 -0.34 -3.22 42.01
CA ALA A 1002 -0.60 -4.54 41.45
C ALA A 1002 -0.57 -5.62 42.54
N GLN A 1003 -1.63 -6.42 42.60
CA GLN A 1003 -1.77 -7.51 43.55
C GLN A 1003 -0.79 -8.63 43.20
N GLY A 1004 -0.16 -9.18 44.22
CA GLY A 1004 0.68 -10.35 44.08
C GLY A 1004 1.06 -10.94 45.43
N THR A 1005 1.43 -12.21 45.38
CA THR A 1005 1.83 -12.99 46.56
C THR A 1005 3.29 -13.39 46.40
N VAL A 1006 4.07 -13.26 47.48
CA VAL A 1006 5.45 -13.74 47.50
C VAL A 1006 5.41 -15.25 47.73
N ILE A 1007 6.05 -16.00 46.83
CA ILE A 1007 6.27 -17.44 46.97
C ILE A 1007 7.75 -17.61 47.29
N SER A 1008 8.05 -18.10 48.49
CA SER A 1008 9.43 -18.34 48.90
C SER A 1008 9.95 -19.63 48.27
N ALA A 1009 11.26 -19.69 48.00
CA ALA A 1009 11.89 -20.95 47.60
C ALA A 1009 11.97 -21.95 48.78
N ASP A 1010 11.96 -21.46 50.02
CA ASP A 1010 12.09 -22.25 51.25
C ASP A 1010 10.77 -22.84 51.77
N ASP A 1011 9.61 -22.41 51.26
CA ASP A 1011 8.34 -23.16 51.45
C ASP A 1011 8.35 -24.51 50.70
N ALA A 1012 9.42 -24.80 49.93
CA ALA A 1012 9.77 -26.12 49.42
C ALA A 1012 10.64 -26.95 50.38
N ALA A 1013 11.03 -26.42 51.55
CA ALA A 1013 11.90 -27.10 52.51
C ALA A 1013 11.09 -27.79 53.64
N GLY A 1014 10.37 -28.84 53.27
CA GLY A 1014 10.53 -30.09 54.01
C GLY A 1014 11.83 -30.70 53.51
N ALA A 1015 12.89 -30.60 54.32
CA ALA A 1015 14.24 -31.08 54.00
C ALA A 1015 14.22 -32.48 53.34
N GLU A 1016 15.06 -32.64 52.30
CA GLU A 1016 15.36 -33.90 51.57
C GLU A 1016 14.54 -34.27 50.32
N SER A 1017 13.75 -33.36 49.70
CA SER A 1017 13.26 -33.60 48.33
C SER A 1017 13.51 -32.43 47.38
N ASP A 1018 14.16 -32.72 46.24
CA ASP A 1018 14.34 -31.86 45.06
C ASP A 1018 13.00 -31.44 44.37
N SER A 1019 11.87 -31.45 45.10
CA SER A 1019 10.56 -31.30 44.48
C SER A 1019 10.16 -29.83 44.36
N THR A 1020 10.06 -29.34 43.13
CA THR A 1020 9.45 -28.04 42.78
C THR A 1020 7.93 -28.04 42.94
N ALA A 1021 7.34 -29.18 43.33
CA ALA A 1021 5.90 -29.43 43.38
C ALA A 1021 5.13 -28.49 44.33
N PRO A 1022 5.60 -28.14 45.55
CA PRO A 1022 4.85 -27.24 46.44
C PRO A 1022 4.71 -25.83 45.87
N ALA A 1023 5.82 -25.25 45.37
CA ALA A 1023 5.81 -23.94 44.76
C ALA A 1023 5.01 -23.92 43.44
N ALA A 1024 5.11 -24.98 42.64
CA ALA A 1024 4.30 -25.16 41.43
C ALA A 1024 2.79 -25.22 41.75
N ALA A 1025 2.40 -25.93 42.81
CA ALA A 1025 1.01 -25.98 43.27
C ALA A 1025 0.50 -24.60 43.72
N GLN A 1026 1.32 -23.82 44.45
CA GLN A 1026 0.97 -22.44 44.82
C GLN A 1026 0.83 -21.53 43.59
N ILE A 1027 1.70 -21.65 42.60
CA ILE A 1027 1.55 -20.93 41.32
C ILE A 1027 0.18 -21.25 40.71
N MET A 1028 -0.19 -22.52 40.63
CA MET A 1028 -1.46 -22.95 40.03
C MET A 1028 -2.69 -22.48 40.84
N GLN A 1029 -2.59 -22.48 42.18
CA GLN A 1029 -3.61 -21.89 43.04
C GLN A 1029 -3.80 -20.39 42.74
N HIS A 1030 -2.72 -19.61 42.76
CA HIS A 1030 -2.79 -18.18 42.45
C HIS A 1030 -3.18 -17.89 41.01
N MET A 1031 -2.89 -18.80 40.08
CA MET A 1031 -3.36 -18.69 38.70
C MET A 1031 -4.89 -18.79 38.63
N SER A 1032 -5.49 -19.72 39.40
CA SER A 1032 -6.94 -19.85 39.55
C SER A 1032 -7.56 -18.59 40.16
N GLU A 1033 -6.95 -18.04 41.22
CA GLU A 1033 -7.38 -16.79 41.85
C GLU A 1033 -7.30 -15.60 40.87
N ALA A 1034 -6.22 -15.49 40.10
CA ALA A 1034 -6.04 -14.45 39.09
C ALA A 1034 -7.13 -14.52 38.01
N TRP A 1035 -7.48 -15.73 37.54
CA TRP A 1035 -8.58 -15.92 36.59
C TRP A 1035 -9.94 -15.60 37.19
N ALA A 1036 -10.18 -16.00 38.44
CA ALA A 1036 -11.39 -15.65 39.17
C ALA A 1036 -11.49 -14.13 39.41
N ALA A 1037 -10.36 -13.41 39.42
CA ALA A 1037 -10.33 -11.95 39.47
C ALA A 1037 -10.41 -11.27 38.08
N GLY A 1038 -10.52 -12.03 36.99
CA GLY A 1038 -10.61 -11.54 35.62
C GLY A 1038 -9.26 -11.21 34.94
N ALA A 1039 -8.13 -11.48 35.57
CA ALA A 1039 -6.79 -11.28 34.98
C ALA A 1039 -6.48 -12.32 33.87
N GLU A 1040 -5.49 -12.05 33.00
CA GLU A 1040 -5.04 -13.03 31.97
C GLU A 1040 -4.29 -14.23 32.58
N GLY A 1041 -3.70 -14.04 33.76
CA GLY A 1041 -2.78 -15.00 34.37
C GLY A 1041 -1.84 -14.31 35.37
N LEU A 1042 -0.58 -14.73 35.40
CA LEU A 1042 0.44 -14.23 36.33
C LEU A 1042 1.69 -13.69 35.62
N VAL A 1043 2.35 -12.73 36.27
CA VAL A 1043 3.74 -12.36 36.00
C VAL A 1043 4.55 -12.70 37.25
N LEU A 1044 5.42 -13.71 37.13
CA LEU A 1044 6.33 -14.15 38.17
C LEU A 1044 7.60 -13.30 38.08
N LYS A 1045 7.95 -12.60 39.16
CA LYS A 1045 9.10 -11.67 39.19
C LYS A 1045 10.06 -12.05 40.31
N ALA A 1046 11.31 -12.36 39.99
CA ALA A 1046 12.30 -12.74 41.00
C ALA A 1046 12.49 -11.64 42.06
N LEU A 1047 12.57 -12.05 43.32
CA LEU A 1047 12.88 -11.25 44.48
C LEU A 1047 14.15 -11.82 45.12
N PRO A 1048 15.32 -11.21 44.89
CA PRO A 1048 16.50 -11.54 45.68
C PRO A 1048 16.23 -11.08 47.12
N ASP A 1049 16.07 -12.03 48.04
CA ASP A 1049 15.76 -11.76 49.44
C ASP A 1049 16.85 -10.94 50.14
N LYS A 1050 16.44 -10.14 51.13
CA LYS A 1050 17.33 -9.46 52.09
C LYS A 1050 17.94 -10.49 53.04
N GLY A 1051 18.84 -11.34 52.55
CA GLY A 1051 19.45 -12.38 53.38
C GLY A 1051 20.28 -13.40 52.61
N HIS A 1052 19.98 -13.62 51.32
CA HIS A 1052 20.95 -14.28 50.46
C HIS A 1052 22.09 -13.30 50.20
N PRO A 1053 23.35 -13.59 50.58
CA PRO A 1053 24.46 -12.79 50.12
C PRO A 1053 24.36 -12.79 48.59
N VAL A 1054 24.12 -11.61 48.01
CA VAL A 1054 24.50 -11.36 46.63
C VAL A 1054 25.96 -11.78 46.60
N PRO A 1055 26.36 -12.86 45.89
CA PRO A 1055 27.75 -13.25 45.88
C PRO A 1055 28.51 -11.99 45.51
N ALA A 1056 29.40 -11.55 46.41
CA ALA A 1056 30.23 -10.38 46.17
C ALA A 1056 30.79 -10.59 44.76
N PRO A 1057 30.56 -9.65 43.85
CA PRO A 1057 30.78 -9.92 42.45
C PRO A 1057 32.27 -10.19 42.32
N GLU A 1058 32.66 -11.46 42.09
CA GLU A 1058 34.08 -11.88 42.03
C GLU A 1058 34.84 -11.09 40.95
N LEU A 1059 34.07 -10.48 40.05
CA LEU A 1059 34.44 -9.44 39.10
C LEU A 1059 33.53 -8.22 39.32
N PRO A 1060 34.03 -6.97 39.22
CA PRO A 1060 33.25 -5.71 39.36
C PRO A 1060 32.09 -5.50 38.34
N LEU A 1061 31.64 -6.57 37.66
CA LEU A 1061 30.67 -6.61 36.58
C LEU A 1061 29.50 -7.58 36.83
N ALA A 1062 29.40 -8.28 37.98
CA ALA A 1062 28.28 -9.20 38.18
C ALA A 1062 26.95 -8.42 38.33
N PRO A 1063 25.93 -8.71 37.51
CA PRO A 1063 24.69 -7.94 37.50
C PRO A 1063 23.88 -8.10 38.79
N VAL A 1064 23.39 -6.98 39.35
CA VAL A 1064 22.39 -7.00 40.43
C VAL A 1064 21.17 -7.81 39.97
N PRO A 1065 20.80 -8.91 40.68
CA PRO A 1065 19.64 -9.71 40.31
C PRO A 1065 18.34 -8.89 40.36
N SER A 1066 17.44 -9.11 39.39
CA SER A 1066 16.13 -8.45 39.33
C SER A 1066 16.15 -6.90 39.31
N ARG A 1067 17.25 -6.28 38.85
CA ARG A 1067 17.23 -4.86 38.47
C ARG A 1067 16.30 -4.62 37.28
N TYR A 1068 15.89 -3.38 37.03
CA TYR A 1068 15.07 -3.08 35.86
C TYR A 1068 15.95 -3.08 34.61
N GLU A 1069 15.60 -3.84 33.58
CA GLU A 1069 16.38 -3.97 32.35
C GLU A 1069 15.59 -3.41 31.15
N PRO A 1070 15.68 -2.10 30.88
CA PRO A 1070 14.89 -1.44 29.85
C PRO A 1070 15.05 -2.12 28.48
N GLY A 1071 13.94 -2.36 27.77
CA GLY A 1071 13.96 -2.94 26.41
C GLY A 1071 14.51 -4.37 26.30
N LYS A 1072 14.86 -5.02 27.42
CA LYS A 1072 15.33 -6.41 27.48
C LYS A 1072 14.20 -7.32 27.94
N ARG A 1073 14.24 -8.56 27.45
CA ARG A 1073 13.39 -9.64 27.97
C ARG A 1073 14.18 -10.28 29.10
N SER A 1074 13.86 -9.88 30.32
CA SER A 1074 14.64 -10.26 31.49
C SER A 1074 14.40 -11.71 31.86
N GLN A 1075 15.46 -12.38 32.28
CA GLN A 1075 15.38 -13.73 32.84
C GLN A 1075 14.65 -13.77 34.20
N TYR A 1076 14.49 -12.62 34.84
CA TYR A 1076 13.88 -12.50 36.16
C TYR A 1076 12.36 -12.32 36.13
N TRP A 1077 11.76 -12.07 34.94
CA TRP A 1077 10.31 -11.93 34.79
C TRP A 1077 9.78 -13.01 33.85
N ILE A 1078 8.87 -13.85 34.32
CA ILE A 1078 8.18 -14.87 33.53
C ILE A 1078 6.70 -14.51 33.48
N LYS A 1079 6.09 -14.56 32.29
CA LYS A 1079 4.63 -14.42 32.15
C LYS A 1079 4.02 -15.78 31.87
N MET A 1080 3.03 -16.11 32.66
CA MET A 1080 2.25 -17.33 32.54
C MET A 1080 0.81 -16.96 32.20
N LYS A 1081 0.23 -17.60 31.19
CA LYS A 1081 -1.12 -17.33 30.71
C LYS A 1081 -1.91 -18.63 30.62
N ARG A 1082 -3.24 -18.51 30.63
CA ARG A 1082 -4.15 -19.65 30.46
C ARG A 1082 -3.85 -20.46 29.20
N ASP A 1083 -3.60 -19.81 28.06
CA ASP A 1083 -3.34 -20.47 26.77
C ASP A 1083 -1.99 -21.24 26.70
N TYR A 1084 -1.13 -21.12 27.71
CA TYR A 1084 0.15 -21.84 27.79
C TYR A 1084 0.00 -23.23 28.41
N LEU A 1085 -1.08 -23.46 29.15
CA LEU A 1085 -1.36 -24.73 29.80
C LEU A 1085 -2.07 -25.66 28.79
N LYS A 1086 -1.39 -26.73 28.35
CA LYS A 1086 -1.89 -27.64 27.29
C LYS A 1086 -3.29 -28.17 27.60
N GLU A 1087 -3.54 -28.53 28.86
CA GLU A 1087 -4.81 -29.07 29.35
C GLU A 1087 -5.98 -28.09 29.27
N LEU A 1088 -5.70 -26.78 29.17
CA LEU A 1088 -6.68 -25.70 29.19
C LEU A 1088 -6.74 -24.93 27.86
N ARG A 1089 -6.08 -25.45 26.81
CA ARG A 1089 -6.04 -24.86 25.48
C ARG A 1089 -7.12 -25.48 24.59
N ASP A 1090 -8.15 -24.71 24.30
CA ASP A 1090 -9.12 -25.11 23.28
C ASP A 1090 -8.51 -25.02 21.87
N SER A 1091 -8.73 -26.04 21.05
CA SER A 1091 -8.46 -26.02 19.61
C SER A 1091 -9.76 -26.11 18.82
N LEU A 1092 -9.71 -25.61 17.59
CA LEU A 1092 -10.84 -25.52 16.67
C LEU A 1092 -10.42 -26.14 15.35
N ASP A 1093 -11.22 -27.07 14.85
CA ASP A 1093 -11.08 -27.59 13.49
C ASP A 1093 -11.87 -26.67 12.54
N VAL A 1094 -11.18 -26.00 11.62
CA VAL A 1094 -11.76 -24.94 10.77
C VAL A 1094 -11.46 -25.18 9.30
N VAL A 1095 -12.39 -24.76 8.44
CA VAL A 1095 -12.33 -24.95 6.99
C VAL A 1095 -11.58 -23.81 6.31
N VAL A 1096 -10.69 -24.13 5.37
CA VAL A 1096 -9.96 -23.14 4.57
C VAL A 1096 -10.80 -22.73 3.36
N ILE A 1097 -11.31 -21.50 3.36
CA ILE A 1097 -12.26 -21.03 2.32
C ILE A 1097 -11.69 -20.00 1.35
N GLY A 1098 -10.54 -19.39 1.66
CA GLY A 1098 -9.85 -18.45 0.75
C GLY A 1098 -8.48 -18.00 1.27
N ALA A 1099 -7.76 -17.21 0.48
CA ALA A 1099 -6.46 -16.65 0.87
C ALA A 1099 -6.07 -15.38 0.09
N TRP A 1100 -5.04 -14.67 0.58
CA TRP A 1100 -4.37 -13.57 -0.12
C TRP A 1100 -2.95 -13.96 -0.49
N PHE A 1101 -2.33 -13.28 -1.45
CA PHE A 1101 -0.88 -13.35 -1.61
C PHE A 1101 -0.20 -12.54 -0.51
N GLY A 1102 0.89 -13.08 0.04
CA GLY A 1102 1.68 -12.40 1.06
C GLY A 1102 2.33 -11.12 0.55
N THR A 1103 3.06 -10.44 1.43
CA THR A 1103 3.91 -9.30 1.05
C THR A 1103 5.35 -9.54 1.51
N GLY A 1104 6.30 -8.78 0.96
CA GLY A 1104 7.72 -8.94 1.26
C GLY A 1104 8.23 -10.34 0.91
N ARG A 1105 8.87 -11.03 1.86
CA ARG A 1105 9.42 -12.39 1.64
C ARG A 1105 8.38 -13.43 1.20
N LYS A 1106 7.12 -13.25 1.62
CA LYS A 1106 6.02 -14.19 1.36
C LYS A 1106 5.20 -13.86 0.11
N HIS A 1107 5.60 -12.89 -0.72
CA HIS A 1107 4.76 -12.42 -1.83
C HIS A 1107 4.43 -13.48 -2.88
N LYS A 1108 5.23 -14.55 -2.96
CA LYS A 1108 4.99 -15.68 -3.85
C LYS A 1108 4.02 -16.73 -3.28
N TRP A 1109 3.66 -16.63 -2.01
CA TRP A 1109 2.88 -17.63 -1.29
C TRP A 1109 1.56 -17.06 -0.80
N LEU A 1110 0.57 -17.94 -0.63
CA LEU A 1110 -0.70 -17.60 -0.01
C LEU A 1110 -0.51 -17.36 1.49
N SER A 1111 -0.78 -16.14 1.94
CA SER A 1111 -0.75 -15.69 3.34
C SER A 1111 -1.38 -14.29 3.45
N PRO A 1112 -2.35 -14.04 4.35
CA PRO A 1112 -3.02 -14.99 5.25
C PRO A 1112 -4.00 -15.94 4.53
N PHE A 1113 -4.43 -16.97 5.25
CA PHE A 1113 -5.55 -17.85 4.89
C PHE A 1113 -6.82 -17.41 5.62
N LEU A 1114 -7.98 -17.46 4.97
CA LEU A 1114 -9.30 -17.20 5.53
C LEU A 1114 -9.92 -18.53 5.99
N LEU A 1115 -10.25 -18.61 7.28
CA LEU A 1115 -10.73 -19.82 7.93
C LEU A 1115 -12.17 -19.64 8.40
N ALA A 1116 -12.97 -20.70 8.30
CA ALA A 1116 -14.40 -20.71 8.60
C ALA A 1116 -14.83 -21.89 9.47
N VAL A 1117 -15.95 -21.71 10.16
CA VAL A 1117 -16.66 -22.75 10.92
C VAL A 1117 -17.97 -23.08 10.21
N ARG A 1118 -18.55 -24.23 10.54
CA ARG A 1118 -19.80 -24.68 9.93
C ARG A 1118 -20.99 -24.30 10.78
N ASP A 1119 -22.05 -23.81 10.14
CA ASP A 1119 -23.34 -23.63 10.80
C ASP A 1119 -24.27 -24.80 10.42
N PRO A 1120 -24.55 -25.74 11.34
CA PRO A 1120 -25.33 -26.93 11.00
C PRO A 1120 -26.79 -26.62 10.63
N ASP A 1121 -27.34 -25.49 11.10
CA ASP A 1121 -28.73 -25.12 10.85
C ASP A 1121 -28.95 -24.60 9.42
N SER A 1122 -27.99 -23.83 8.89
CA SER A 1122 -28.05 -23.26 7.53
C SER A 1122 -27.25 -24.05 6.50
N GLY A 1123 -26.28 -24.86 6.94
CA GLY A 1123 -25.25 -25.46 6.09
C GLY A 1123 -24.17 -24.48 5.63
N ASP A 1124 -24.21 -23.22 6.08
CA ASP A 1124 -23.25 -22.19 5.65
C ASP A 1124 -21.87 -22.38 6.31
N LEU A 1125 -20.82 -21.99 5.59
CA LEU A 1125 -19.48 -21.82 6.15
C LEU A 1125 -19.26 -20.35 6.52
N GLN A 1126 -19.16 -20.09 7.81
CA GLN A 1126 -19.08 -18.75 8.39
C GLN A 1126 -17.63 -18.41 8.75
N SER A 1127 -17.09 -17.31 8.22
CA SER A 1127 -15.69 -16.96 8.50
C SER A 1127 -15.47 -16.64 9.98
N LEU A 1128 -14.38 -17.18 10.52
CA LEU A 1128 -13.97 -17.03 11.92
C LEU A 1128 -12.73 -16.14 12.04
N CYS A 1129 -11.71 -16.35 11.21
CA CYS A 1129 -10.46 -15.57 11.34
C CYS A 1129 -9.61 -15.60 10.07
N ARG A 1130 -8.61 -14.71 10.03
CA ARG A 1130 -7.46 -14.83 9.14
C ARG A 1130 -6.29 -15.45 9.91
N CYS A 1131 -5.65 -16.47 9.35
CA CYS A 1131 -4.47 -17.10 9.96
C CYS A 1131 -3.21 -16.87 9.11
N MET A 1132 -2.13 -16.43 9.77
CA MET A 1132 -0.81 -16.20 9.15
C MET A 1132 0.36 -16.72 10.00
N SER A 1133 0.07 -17.47 11.06
CA SER A 1133 1.06 -17.91 12.05
C SER A 1133 0.91 -19.40 12.36
N GLY A 1134 2.00 -20.06 12.76
CA GLY A 1134 2.05 -21.50 12.96
C GLY A 1134 2.58 -22.31 11.76
N PHE A 1135 2.93 -21.63 10.66
CA PHE A 1135 3.35 -22.28 9.42
C PHE A 1135 4.87 -22.17 9.19
N SER A 1136 5.49 -23.26 8.71
CA SER A 1136 6.85 -23.24 8.15
C SER A 1136 6.86 -22.64 6.74
N ASP A 1137 8.03 -22.23 6.25
CA ASP A 1137 8.17 -21.73 4.88
C ASP A 1137 7.91 -22.84 3.83
N ALA A 1138 8.25 -24.10 4.15
CA ALA A 1138 7.92 -25.26 3.32
C ALA A 1138 6.40 -25.45 3.21
N PHE A 1139 5.69 -25.36 4.34
CA PHE A 1139 4.23 -25.46 4.36
C PHE A 1139 3.59 -24.39 3.48
N TYR A 1140 4.05 -23.13 3.54
CA TYR A 1140 3.52 -22.07 2.67
C TYR A 1140 3.66 -22.39 1.18
N GLN A 1141 4.79 -22.97 0.76
CA GLN A 1141 5.05 -23.34 -0.63
C GLN A 1141 4.10 -24.46 -1.07
N GLU A 1142 4.04 -25.54 -0.30
CA GLU A 1142 3.21 -26.72 -0.57
C GLU A 1142 1.72 -26.37 -0.55
N ALA A 1143 1.26 -25.65 0.47
CA ALA A 1143 -0.13 -25.20 0.58
C ALA A 1143 -0.50 -24.24 -0.56
N THR A 1144 0.42 -23.37 -1.00
CA THR A 1144 0.17 -22.50 -2.15
C THR A 1144 -0.07 -23.32 -3.42
N ALA A 1145 0.80 -24.27 -3.72
CA ALA A 1145 0.67 -25.12 -4.90
C ALA A 1145 -0.64 -25.93 -4.86
N ARG A 1146 -0.93 -26.56 -3.73
CA ARG A 1146 -2.11 -27.43 -3.53
C ARG A 1146 -3.44 -26.66 -3.53
N LEU A 1147 -3.51 -25.51 -2.85
CA LEU A 1147 -4.76 -24.73 -2.76
C LEU A 1147 -5.07 -23.91 -4.01
N LEU A 1148 -4.04 -23.45 -4.76
CA LEU A 1148 -4.28 -22.80 -6.05
C LEU A 1148 -4.92 -23.75 -7.07
N ALA A 1149 -4.68 -25.06 -6.97
CA ALA A 1149 -5.37 -26.06 -7.79
C ALA A 1149 -6.89 -26.15 -7.49
N LYS A 1150 -7.32 -25.69 -6.30
CA LYS A 1150 -8.72 -25.63 -5.86
C LYS A 1150 -9.33 -24.23 -6.01
N ALA A 1151 -8.66 -23.33 -6.72
CA ALA A 1151 -9.08 -21.94 -6.84
C ALA A 1151 -10.36 -21.79 -7.68
N VAL A 1152 -11.29 -20.97 -7.20
CA VAL A 1152 -12.52 -20.59 -7.90
C VAL A 1152 -12.59 -19.06 -8.08
N GLU A 1153 -13.22 -18.62 -9.15
CA GLU A 1153 -13.31 -17.18 -9.49
C GLU A 1153 -14.31 -16.42 -8.58
N VAL A 1154 -15.38 -17.11 -8.16
CA VAL A 1154 -16.47 -16.55 -7.35
C VAL A 1154 -16.65 -17.42 -6.11
N PRO A 1155 -16.83 -16.85 -4.91
CA PRO A 1155 -17.08 -17.64 -3.71
C PRO A 1155 -18.38 -18.43 -3.83
N PRO A 1156 -18.42 -19.70 -3.36
CA PRO A 1156 -19.66 -20.43 -3.21
C PRO A 1156 -20.70 -19.65 -2.39
N PRO A 1157 -22.00 -19.72 -2.74
CA PRO A 1157 -23.05 -18.90 -2.13
C PRO A 1157 -23.31 -19.21 -0.64
N TYR A 1158 -22.87 -20.37 -0.16
CA TYR A 1158 -22.95 -20.78 1.25
C TYR A 1158 -21.77 -20.28 2.10
N TYR A 1159 -20.84 -19.49 1.53
CA TYR A 1159 -19.82 -18.81 2.31
C TYR A 1159 -20.38 -17.50 2.88
N ARG A 1160 -20.29 -17.33 4.20
CA ARG A 1160 -20.71 -16.12 4.91
C ARG A 1160 -19.50 -15.41 5.48
N THR A 1161 -19.15 -14.27 4.89
CA THR A 1161 -17.98 -13.49 5.31
C THR A 1161 -18.07 -12.05 4.85
N GLY A 1162 -17.58 -11.10 5.67
CA GLY A 1162 -17.32 -9.71 5.25
C GLY A 1162 -15.98 -9.53 4.52
N GLU A 1163 -15.21 -10.61 4.35
CA GLU A 1163 -13.86 -10.60 3.76
C GLU A 1163 -13.85 -10.77 2.25
N SER A 1164 -12.80 -10.26 1.63
CA SER A 1164 -12.55 -10.39 0.18
C SER A 1164 -11.11 -10.86 -0.08
N PRO A 1165 -10.85 -12.18 0.05
CA PRO A 1165 -9.60 -12.81 -0.36
C PRO A 1165 -9.30 -12.63 -1.84
N ALA A 1166 -8.01 -12.74 -2.20
CA ALA A 1166 -7.55 -12.68 -3.58
C ALA A 1166 -7.83 -13.99 -4.34
N VAL A 1167 -7.94 -15.11 -3.60
CA VAL A 1167 -8.25 -16.43 -4.13
C VAL A 1167 -9.32 -17.07 -3.25
N TRP A 1168 -10.38 -17.57 -3.86
CA TRP A 1168 -11.40 -18.40 -3.20
C TRP A 1168 -11.14 -19.87 -3.47
N PHE A 1169 -11.49 -20.75 -2.54
CA PHE A 1169 -11.37 -22.20 -2.74
C PHE A 1169 -12.75 -22.85 -2.84
N GLY A 1170 -12.87 -23.86 -3.70
CA GLY A 1170 -14.06 -24.68 -3.85
C GLY A 1170 -13.73 -26.17 -4.04
N GLY A 1171 -14.76 -27.01 -4.10
CA GLY A 1171 -14.60 -28.46 -4.15
C GLY A 1171 -14.37 -29.07 -2.76
N GLU A 1172 -13.50 -30.07 -2.67
CA GLU A 1172 -13.12 -30.70 -1.40
C GLU A 1172 -12.22 -29.75 -0.57
N LEU A 1173 -12.83 -29.12 0.44
CA LEU A 1173 -12.15 -28.14 1.29
C LEU A 1173 -11.31 -28.81 2.36
N GLU A 1174 -10.19 -28.18 2.71
CA GLU A 1174 -9.32 -28.68 3.77
C GLU A 1174 -9.78 -28.18 5.15
N VAL A 1175 -9.68 -29.06 6.14
CA VAL A 1175 -9.88 -28.72 7.55
C VAL A 1175 -8.54 -28.63 8.25
N TRP A 1176 -8.31 -27.55 8.97
CA TRP A 1176 -7.10 -27.30 9.75
C TRP A 1176 -7.44 -27.18 11.22
N GLU A 1177 -6.61 -27.77 12.07
CA GLU A 1177 -6.67 -27.55 13.50
C GLU A 1177 -5.91 -26.26 13.82
N ILE A 1178 -6.61 -25.31 14.44
CA ILE A 1178 -6.05 -24.05 14.90
C ILE A 1178 -6.31 -23.85 16.39
N THR A 1179 -5.53 -22.99 17.01
CA THR A 1179 -5.77 -22.51 18.38
C THR A 1179 -5.65 -21.00 18.43
N GLY A 1180 -6.12 -20.39 19.50
CA GLY A 1180 -6.04 -18.95 19.74
C GLY A 1180 -5.99 -18.64 21.23
N ALA A 1181 -5.85 -17.36 21.56
CA ALA A 1181 -5.83 -16.91 22.95
C ALA A 1181 -7.24 -16.74 23.52
N ASP A 1182 -8.17 -16.20 22.72
CA ASP A 1182 -9.52 -15.85 23.13
C ASP A 1182 -10.44 -15.69 21.90
N LEU A 1183 -11.75 -15.66 22.13
CA LEU A 1183 -12.78 -15.27 21.17
C LEU A 1183 -13.24 -13.81 21.42
N SER A 1184 -13.70 -13.14 20.36
CA SER A 1184 -14.16 -11.74 20.43
C SER A 1184 -15.25 -11.43 19.42
N ILE A 1185 -16.10 -10.43 19.68
CA ILE A 1185 -17.07 -9.95 18.68
C ILE A 1185 -16.33 -9.31 17.51
N SER A 1186 -16.72 -9.69 16.30
CA SER A 1186 -16.14 -9.21 15.05
C SER A 1186 -17.18 -8.46 14.21
N PRO A 1187 -16.83 -7.28 13.67
CA PRO A 1187 -17.67 -6.59 12.69
C PRO A 1187 -17.56 -7.19 11.27
N VAL A 1188 -16.57 -8.06 11.02
CA VAL A 1188 -16.22 -8.57 9.68
C VAL A 1188 -16.49 -10.08 9.55
N HIS A 1189 -16.13 -10.84 10.59
CA HIS A 1189 -16.34 -12.29 10.64
C HIS A 1189 -17.78 -12.61 11.04
N ARG A 1190 -18.28 -13.76 10.58
CA ARG A 1190 -19.71 -14.14 10.64
C ARG A 1190 -19.96 -15.41 11.45
N ALA A 1191 -18.91 -16.03 11.99
CA ALA A 1191 -19.04 -17.21 12.85
C ALA A 1191 -19.99 -16.92 14.02
N ALA A 1192 -20.96 -17.78 14.28
CA ALA A 1192 -21.92 -17.64 15.38
C ALA A 1192 -22.75 -16.33 15.36
N GLU A 1193 -22.90 -15.70 14.19
CA GLU A 1193 -23.73 -14.50 14.05
C GLU A 1193 -25.18 -14.81 14.46
N GLY A 1194 -25.77 -13.93 15.28
CA GLY A 1194 -27.11 -14.11 15.84
C GLY A 1194 -27.21 -15.09 17.02
N ARG A 1195 -26.17 -15.87 17.33
CA ARG A 1195 -26.15 -16.80 18.49
C ARG A 1195 -25.61 -16.17 19.78
N VAL A 1196 -24.97 -15.01 19.69
CA VAL A 1196 -24.43 -14.28 20.83
C VAL A 1196 -25.30 -13.07 21.15
N ALA A 1197 -25.94 -13.07 22.33
CA ALA A 1197 -26.84 -12.01 22.75
C ALA A 1197 -26.14 -10.63 22.79
N GLY A 1198 -26.77 -9.63 22.17
CA GLY A 1198 -26.26 -8.24 22.13
C GLY A 1198 -25.11 -7.99 21.15
N ALA A 1199 -24.67 -8.99 20.38
CA ALA A 1199 -23.60 -8.80 19.37
C ALA A 1199 -24.16 -8.27 18.04
N ALA A 1200 -23.59 -7.17 17.53
CA ALA A 1200 -23.93 -6.59 16.23
C ALA A 1200 -23.24 -7.29 15.02
N GLY A 1201 -22.53 -8.39 15.26
CA GLY A 1201 -21.78 -9.16 14.25
C GLY A 1201 -21.44 -10.57 14.75
N GLY A 1202 -20.59 -11.29 14.03
CA GLY A 1202 -20.14 -12.63 14.42
C GLY A 1202 -19.02 -12.62 15.46
N VAL A 1203 -18.39 -13.77 15.64
CA VAL A 1203 -17.27 -14.03 16.55
C VAL A 1203 -15.99 -14.25 15.74
N ALA A 1204 -14.84 -13.83 16.28
CA ALA A 1204 -13.53 -14.09 15.71
C ALA A 1204 -12.53 -14.60 16.74
N LEU A 1205 -11.62 -15.46 16.29
CA LEU A 1205 -10.52 -16.00 17.08
C LEU A 1205 -9.34 -15.02 17.15
N ARG A 1206 -8.88 -14.70 18.35
CA ARG A 1206 -7.74 -13.83 18.63
C ARG A 1206 -6.44 -14.62 18.64
N PHE A 1207 -5.42 -14.09 17.98
CA PHE A 1207 -4.10 -14.71 17.81
C PHE A 1207 -4.15 -16.14 17.25
N PRO A 1208 -4.84 -16.37 16.11
CA PRO A 1208 -4.95 -17.69 15.52
C PRO A 1208 -3.57 -18.23 15.13
N ARG A 1209 -3.30 -19.46 15.56
CA ARG A 1209 -2.10 -20.24 15.25
C ARG A 1209 -2.52 -21.56 14.67
N PHE A 1210 -1.98 -21.86 13.49
CA PHE A 1210 -2.08 -23.18 12.90
C PHE A 1210 -1.31 -24.21 13.76
N LEU A 1211 -1.93 -25.37 13.96
CA LEU A 1211 -1.30 -26.52 14.59
C LEU A 1211 -0.97 -27.58 13.53
N ARG A 1212 -1.99 -28.06 12.80
CA ARG A 1212 -1.84 -29.11 11.78
C ARG A 1212 -3.01 -29.15 10.80
N VAL A 1213 -2.80 -29.83 9.67
CA VAL A 1213 -3.89 -30.22 8.76
C VAL A 1213 -4.62 -31.43 9.34
N ARG A 1214 -5.94 -31.49 9.14
CA ARG A 1214 -6.81 -32.61 9.53
C ARG A 1214 -7.30 -33.35 8.28
N PRO A 1215 -6.49 -34.26 7.71
CA PRO A 1215 -6.92 -35.04 6.55
C PRO A 1215 -8.03 -36.05 6.92
N ASP A 1216 -8.19 -36.32 8.22
CA ASP A 1216 -9.21 -37.17 8.80
C ASP A 1216 -10.58 -36.50 8.96
N LYS A 1217 -10.72 -35.22 8.56
CA LYS A 1217 -11.96 -34.46 8.68
C LYS A 1217 -12.36 -33.77 7.39
N THR A 1218 -13.67 -33.80 7.13
CA THR A 1218 -14.32 -33.06 6.05
C THR A 1218 -14.88 -31.73 6.54
N ALA A 1219 -15.26 -30.84 5.62
CA ALA A 1219 -15.87 -29.55 5.95
C ALA A 1219 -17.15 -29.69 6.80
N ASP A 1220 -17.87 -30.81 6.66
CA ASP A 1220 -19.08 -31.10 7.45
C ASP A 1220 -18.78 -31.48 8.91
N GLU A 1221 -17.56 -31.94 9.20
CA GLU A 1221 -17.07 -32.34 10.53
C GLU A 1221 -16.19 -31.25 11.18
N ALA A 1222 -16.13 -30.07 10.55
CA ALA A 1222 -15.49 -28.89 11.12
C ALA A 1222 -16.28 -28.38 12.32
N THR A 1223 -15.63 -27.57 13.15
CA THR A 1223 -16.23 -27.04 14.38
C THR A 1223 -17.47 -26.21 14.08
N ASP A 1224 -18.50 -26.43 14.89
CA ASP A 1224 -19.82 -25.84 14.76
C ASP A 1224 -19.86 -24.38 15.26
N ALA A 1225 -20.66 -23.54 14.60
CA ALA A 1225 -20.93 -22.18 15.04
C ALA A 1225 -21.54 -22.12 16.46
N ALA A 1226 -22.34 -23.11 16.84
CA ALA A 1226 -22.86 -23.26 18.20
C ALA A 1226 -21.73 -23.42 19.22
N ARG A 1227 -20.75 -24.30 18.93
CA ARG A 1227 -19.59 -24.54 19.78
C ARG A 1227 -18.75 -23.27 19.97
N VAL A 1228 -18.61 -22.46 18.93
CA VAL A 1228 -17.92 -21.16 19.02
C VAL A 1228 -18.69 -20.20 19.94
N ALA A 1229 -20.02 -20.16 19.87
CA ALA A 1229 -20.85 -19.34 20.76
C ALA A 1229 -20.72 -19.80 22.22
N ASP A 1230 -20.74 -21.11 22.46
CA ASP A 1230 -20.57 -21.70 23.80
C ASP A 1230 -19.19 -21.39 24.38
N MET A 1231 -18.14 -21.54 23.58
CA MET A 1231 -16.77 -21.20 23.98
C MET A 1231 -16.63 -19.71 24.30
N TYR A 1232 -17.30 -18.85 23.53
CA TYR A 1232 -17.33 -17.42 23.80
C TYR A 1232 -18.07 -17.09 25.12
N ALA A 1233 -19.21 -17.72 25.38
CA ALA A 1233 -19.96 -17.55 26.63
C ALA A 1233 -19.20 -18.09 27.85
N ALA A 1234 -18.45 -19.19 27.68
CA ALA A 1234 -17.65 -19.83 28.72
C ALA A 1234 -16.35 -19.06 29.08
N GLN A 1235 -16.02 -17.97 28.38
CA GLN A 1235 -14.88 -17.14 28.77
C GLN A 1235 -15.11 -16.57 30.17
N THR A 1236 -14.14 -16.77 31.07
CA THR A 1236 -14.25 -16.53 32.53
C THR A 1236 -14.69 -15.12 32.89
N ARG A 1237 -14.41 -14.14 32.03
CA ARG A 1237 -14.78 -12.72 32.23
C ARG A 1237 -16.25 -12.40 31.93
N ARG A 1238 -16.98 -13.34 31.30
CA ARG A 1238 -18.42 -13.24 31.01
C ARG A 1238 -19.27 -14.18 31.86
N ALA A 1239 -18.68 -15.24 32.41
CA ALA A 1239 -19.35 -16.22 33.26
C ALA A 1239 -19.55 -15.73 34.70
N GLN A 1240 -18.85 -14.66 35.11
CA GLN A 1240 -19.07 -13.98 36.38
C GLN A 1240 -20.04 -12.86 36.17
#